data_AF-A0A158RDY6-F1
#
_entry.id   AF-A0A158RDY6-F1
#
_cell.length_a   1.000
_cell.length_b   1.000
_cell.length_c   1.000
_cell.angle_alpha   90.00
_cell.angle_beta   90.00
_cell.angle_gamma   90.00
#
_symmetry.space_group_name_H-M   'P 1'
#
loop_
_entity.id
_entity.type
_entity.pdbx_description
1 polymer ?
#
loop_
_entity_poly.entity_id
_entity_poly.type
_entity_poly.pdbx_seq_one_letter_code
_entity_poly.pdbx_strand_id
1 'polypeptide(L)'
;MSSRLVKTGCSTVLKGVELLRDPFKNKGLDFTETQRREHNLNGLLPVLVDSESAFQERLNMARLQRIAADFDKYEYLMHIYDTNRGHFFRLMNRHTADLMPLVYTPTVGAACQEYSLVHQPGRGLFIPITEGGNIRELLRNWPYVDKIKAIVVTDGERILGLGDLGCFGMGIPVGKLALCSGLAGIPSESLLPVVIDVGTNNEVSVLSSFAQQHLEMLLNSSSIVSTPVADQELGRDTSISRPRTKFFIAFFDLKLFTMSTLSRDRRQKYSGAGLGRTDSTTQSNEAIFFLDKVKRRKLASSEGSKLLSSPLYFGLRHKRVTGDAYDGFVDEFLKACVDVSISKLNFAAASLSLPNRACDPFDLTRGDTELRSPINNGNVLQVFQITCLRILPFNAAQSVYHYQSVYLFTECFHFSFGKDVLIQFEDFGNHNAFRFLKKYREKYCTFNDDIQGTASVILSGMLSACRATGRRLKEENIVCFGAGESMIGFANLLVACLKSRSGLSEEEAKSHLWLVDSRGLIVEGRSSGGISAEKAPFARPAGSVPEIKDLKEVIVAAKATTLIGASAVPGAFNDQVLAAMAKQCPRPLIFALSNPTHKSECTALAAYKATKACFYLVSFLLGHYQFLQPLLYGSPFDPLTLDASDVPPNTSLARKPGQANNAYIFPGLVLGISSTNIHPVTEEDFIVAAETLSENVDDADLCQGSLYPPWDKIRCVSLAIARQVAHRAFQQNRVWLNRCQGKEGGLQEEDIDGAILKMASYPDPPLAAKPASC
;
A
#
# COMPACT_ATOMS: atom_id res chain seq x y z
N MET A 1 -26.16 -32.94 -9.49
CA MET A 1 -25.09 -32.61 -10.45
C MET A 1 -24.45 -31.26 -10.08
N SER A 2 -23.55 -31.25 -9.10
CA SER A 2 -22.59 -30.15 -8.92
C SER A 2 -21.29 -30.81 -8.53
N SER A 3 -20.42 -30.97 -9.52
CA SER A 3 -19.14 -31.63 -9.43
C SER A 3 -18.21 -30.80 -8.55
N ARG A 4 -17.86 -31.34 -7.38
CA ARG A 4 -16.60 -31.03 -6.68
C ARG A 4 -15.45 -31.47 -7.58
N LEU A 5 -15.12 -30.63 -8.56
CA LEU A 5 -13.87 -30.70 -9.30
C LEU A 5 -12.84 -30.00 -8.43
N VAL A 6 -12.06 -30.78 -7.69
CA VAL A 6 -10.66 -30.41 -7.44
C VAL A 6 -10.09 -30.02 -8.80
N LYS A 7 -9.52 -28.81 -8.92
CA LYS A 7 -8.92 -28.28 -10.15
C LYS A 7 -7.81 -29.21 -10.61
N THR A 8 -8.16 -30.28 -11.33
CA THR A 8 -7.25 -30.96 -12.24
C THR A 8 -6.77 -29.91 -13.21
N GLY A 9 -5.46 -29.67 -13.30
CA GLY A 9 -4.79 -28.62 -14.09
C GLY A 9 -4.97 -28.73 -15.61
N CYS A 10 -6.15 -29.08 -16.10
CA CYS A 10 -6.53 -28.90 -17.48
C CYS A 10 -6.92 -27.43 -17.67
N SER A 11 -5.96 -26.59 -18.04
CA SER A 11 -6.22 -25.20 -18.42
C SER A 11 -7.11 -25.18 -19.67
N THR A 12 -8.43 -25.09 -19.50
CA THR A 12 -9.34 -24.77 -20.59
C THR A 12 -8.96 -23.40 -21.15
N VAL A 13 -8.59 -23.37 -22.44
CA VAL A 13 -8.30 -22.12 -23.15
C VAL A 13 -9.57 -21.30 -23.21
N LEU A 14 -9.60 -20.17 -22.50
CA LEU A 14 -10.73 -19.24 -22.53
C LEU A 14 -10.91 -18.67 -23.95
N LYS A 15 -12.16 -18.52 -24.39
CA LYS A 15 -12.53 -17.96 -25.69
C LYS A 15 -13.74 -17.04 -25.56
N GLY A 16 -14.01 -16.26 -26.60
CA GLY A 16 -15.18 -15.38 -26.68
C GLY A 16 -15.27 -14.40 -25.50
N VAL A 17 -16.49 -14.20 -25.01
CA VAL A 17 -16.77 -13.26 -23.91
C VAL A 17 -16.08 -13.66 -22.60
N GLU A 18 -15.86 -14.95 -22.35
CA GLU A 18 -15.16 -15.40 -21.13
C GLU A 18 -13.70 -14.95 -21.10
N LEU A 19 -13.01 -14.98 -22.25
CA LEU A 19 -11.67 -14.44 -22.38
C LEU A 19 -11.64 -12.92 -22.17
N LEU A 20 -12.64 -12.19 -22.68
CA LEU A 20 -12.74 -10.73 -22.51
C LEU A 20 -13.08 -10.32 -21.07
N ARG A 21 -13.66 -11.23 -20.27
CA ARG A 21 -13.98 -11.00 -18.85
C ARG A 21 -12.83 -11.34 -17.90
N ASP A 22 -11.83 -12.12 -18.34
CA ASP A 22 -10.65 -12.44 -17.54
C ASP A 22 -9.65 -11.26 -17.60
N PRO A 23 -9.46 -10.49 -16.52
CA PRO A 23 -8.64 -9.28 -16.57
C PRO A 23 -7.15 -9.55 -16.75
N PHE A 24 -6.69 -10.78 -16.50
CA PHE A 24 -5.28 -11.16 -16.68
C PHE A 24 -4.98 -11.54 -18.13
N LYS A 25 -5.99 -11.99 -18.88
CA LYS A 25 -5.84 -12.47 -20.27
C LYS A 25 -6.45 -11.53 -21.31
N ASN A 26 -7.39 -10.68 -20.91
CA ASN A 26 -8.00 -9.70 -21.80
C ASN A 26 -6.94 -8.69 -22.26
N LYS A 27 -6.82 -8.54 -23.59
CA LYS A 27 -5.94 -7.57 -24.24
C LYS A 27 -6.70 -6.40 -24.87
N GLY A 28 -8.04 -6.39 -24.78
CA GLY A 28 -8.87 -5.37 -25.40
C GLY A 28 -8.60 -5.27 -26.90
N LEU A 29 -8.25 -4.07 -27.38
CA LEU A 29 -7.96 -3.85 -28.80
C LEU A 29 -6.59 -4.38 -29.25
N ASP A 30 -5.70 -4.77 -28.33
CA ASP A 30 -4.37 -5.29 -28.67
C ASP A 30 -4.40 -6.75 -29.19
N PHE A 31 -5.55 -7.43 -29.16
CA PHE A 31 -5.69 -8.74 -29.80
C PHE A 31 -5.46 -8.61 -31.32
N THR A 32 -4.48 -9.36 -31.85
CA THR A 32 -4.21 -9.40 -33.30
C THR A 32 -5.36 -10.05 -34.05
N GLU A 33 -5.47 -9.81 -35.37
CA GLU A 33 -6.51 -10.46 -36.18
C GLU A 33 -6.50 -11.99 -36.07
N THR A 34 -5.30 -12.58 -36.04
CA THR A 34 -5.10 -14.03 -35.85
C THR A 34 -5.63 -14.48 -34.49
N GLN A 35 -5.26 -13.79 -33.41
CA GLN A 35 -5.75 -14.09 -32.06
C GLN A 35 -7.28 -13.97 -31.98
N ARG A 36 -7.87 -12.96 -32.64
CA ARG A 36 -9.32 -12.79 -32.66
C ARG A 36 -10.04 -13.93 -33.36
N ARG A 37 -9.49 -14.50 -34.44
CA ARG A 37 -10.03 -15.70 -35.10
C ARG A 37 -9.90 -16.92 -34.21
N GLU A 38 -8.72 -17.17 -33.65
CA GLU A 38 -8.41 -18.35 -32.83
C GLU A 38 -9.22 -18.42 -31.53
N HIS A 39 -9.45 -17.26 -30.92
CA HIS A 39 -10.17 -17.10 -29.66
C HIS A 39 -11.66 -16.75 -29.83
N ASN A 40 -12.23 -16.79 -31.03
CA ASN A 40 -13.64 -16.47 -31.31
C ASN A 40 -14.06 -15.06 -30.83
N LEU A 41 -13.23 -14.05 -31.12
CA LEU A 41 -13.48 -12.64 -30.75
C LEU A 41 -13.99 -11.79 -31.91
N ASN A 42 -14.00 -12.31 -33.15
CA ASN A 42 -14.54 -11.59 -34.30
C ASN A 42 -16.01 -11.21 -34.07
N GLY A 43 -16.34 -9.93 -34.28
CA GLY A 43 -17.67 -9.38 -34.01
C GLY A 43 -17.90 -8.96 -32.55
N LEU A 44 -17.04 -9.35 -31.61
CA LEU A 44 -17.10 -8.91 -30.20
C LEU A 44 -16.27 -7.66 -29.92
N LEU A 45 -15.31 -7.34 -30.79
CA LEU A 45 -14.45 -6.16 -30.72
C LEU A 45 -14.58 -5.31 -31.99
N PRO A 46 -14.43 -3.98 -31.91
CA PRO A 46 -14.32 -3.11 -33.09
C PRO A 46 -13.22 -3.57 -34.04
N VAL A 47 -13.35 -3.25 -35.34
CA VAL A 47 -12.38 -3.65 -36.39
C VAL A 47 -10.94 -3.18 -36.11
N LEU A 48 -10.76 -2.08 -35.38
CA LEU A 48 -9.46 -1.54 -35.01
C LEU A 48 -8.65 -2.55 -34.19
N VAL A 49 -7.43 -2.85 -34.65
CA VAL A 49 -6.38 -3.57 -33.90
C VAL A 49 -5.33 -2.55 -33.46
N ASP A 50 -5.07 -2.47 -32.16
CA ASP A 50 -4.18 -1.46 -31.57
C ASP A 50 -2.90 -2.13 -31.03
N SER A 51 -2.04 -2.61 -31.93
CA SER A 51 -0.91 -3.51 -31.59
C SER A 51 0.12 -2.97 -30.58
N GLU A 52 0.08 -1.68 -30.22
CA GLU A 52 0.94 -1.03 -29.21
C GLU A 52 0.16 -0.28 -28.12
N SER A 53 -1.16 -0.48 -28.06
CA SER A 53 -2.10 0.20 -27.17
C SER A 53 -2.17 1.72 -27.30
N ALA A 54 -1.65 2.30 -28.37
CA ALA A 54 -1.52 3.75 -28.53
C ALA A 54 -2.90 4.44 -28.61
N PHE A 55 -3.88 3.81 -29.26
CA PHE A 55 -5.24 4.34 -29.29
C PHE A 55 -5.93 4.22 -27.93
N GLN A 56 -5.85 3.04 -27.29
CA GLN A 56 -6.43 2.81 -25.97
C GLN A 56 -5.82 3.74 -24.91
N GLU A 57 -4.53 4.03 -25.01
CA GLU A 57 -3.81 4.99 -24.18
C GLU A 57 -4.34 6.41 -24.33
N ARG A 58 -4.36 6.94 -25.55
CA ARG A 58 -4.89 8.30 -25.80
C ARG A 58 -6.34 8.44 -25.34
N LEU A 59 -7.16 7.41 -25.59
CA LEU A 59 -8.56 7.40 -25.17
C LEU A 59 -8.70 7.48 -23.63
N ASN A 60 -7.92 6.68 -22.90
CA ASN A 60 -7.99 6.64 -21.44
C ASN A 60 -7.46 7.93 -20.81
N MET A 61 -6.36 8.49 -21.32
CA MET A 61 -5.85 9.78 -20.86
C MET A 61 -6.84 10.92 -21.14
N ALA A 62 -7.47 10.93 -22.32
CA ALA A 62 -8.50 11.92 -22.64
C ALA A 62 -9.75 11.79 -21.74
N ARG A 63 -10.11 10.58 -21.29
CA ARG A 63 -11.19 10.37 -20.32
C ARG A 63 -10.82 10.88 -18.94
N LEU A 64 -9.60 10.56 -18.46
CA LEU A 64 -9.09 11.04 -17.17
C LEU A 64 -9.09 12.57 -17.08
N GLN A 65 -8.72 13.25 -18.16
CA GLN A 65 -8.76 14.72 -18.25
C GLN A 65 -10.17 15.32 -18.12
N ARG A 66 -11.22 14.54 -18.45
CA ARG A 66 -12.63 14.99 -18.35
C ARG A 66 -13.23 14.73 -16.97
N ILE A 67 -12.62 13.86 -16.17
CA ILE A 67 -13.07 13.57 -14.81
C ILE A 67 -12.48 14.63 -13.88
N ALA A 68 -13.35 15.31 -13.14
CA ALA A 68 -12.95 16.45 -12.32
C ALA A 68 -12.29 16.03 -11.00
N ALA A 69 -12.86 15.05 -10.30
CA ALA A 69 -12.39 14.64 -8.97
C ALA A 69 -11.41 13.47 -9.04
N ASP A 70 -10.36 13.50 -8.23
CA ASP A 70 -9.34 12.44 -8.23
C ASP A 70 -9.87 11.09 -7.72
N PHE A 71 -10.85 11.11 -6.81
CA PHE A 71 -11.56 9.88 -6.39
C PHE A 71 -12.27 9.20 -7.57
N ASP A 72 -12.98 9.97 -8.41
CA ASP A 72 -13.66 9.45 -9.60
C ASP A 72 -12.64 8.94 -10.64
N LYS A 73 -11.46 9.59 -10.73
CA LYS A 73 -10.34 9.10 -11.57
C LYS A 73 -9.78 7.78 -11.04
N TYR A 74 -9.63 7.63 -9.72
CA TYR A 74 -9.23 6.38 -9.09
C TYR A 74 -10.21 5.25 -9.43
N GLU A 75 -11.53 5.49 -9.31
CA GLU A 75 -12.54 4.50 -9.68
C GLU A 75 -12.41 4.09 -11.15
N TYR A 76 -12.24 5.06 -12.06
CA TYR A 76 -12.02 4.79 -13.48
C TYR A 76 -10.76 3.97 -13.75
N LEU A 77 -9.64 4.30 -13.10
CA LEU A 77 -8.38 3.55 -13.21
C LEU A 77 -8.54 2.13 -12.69
N MET A 78 -9.20 1.96 -11.55
CA MET A 78 -9.46 0.64 -10.97
C MET A 78 -10.45 -0.19 -11.78
N HIS A 79 -11.36 0.44 -12.52
CA HIS A 79 -12.17 -0.26 -13.53
C HIS A 79 -11.31 -0.83 -14.66
N ILE A 80 -10.28 -0.09 -15.12
CA ILE A 80 -9.32 -0.65 -16.10
C ILE A 80 -8.53 -1.80 -15.48
N TYR A 81 -8.09 -1.65 -14.22
CA TYR A 81 -7.42 -2.72 -13.47
C TYR A 81 -8.24 -4.01 -13.42
N ASP A 82 -9.56 -3.92 -13.21
CA ASP A 82 -10.45 -5.09 -13.12
C ASP A 82 -10.91 -5.66 -14.47
N THR A 83 -10.59 -5.01 -15.59
CA THR A 83 -11.04 -5.44 -16.92
C THR A 83 -9.89 -5.79 -17.86
N ASN A 84 -8.74 -5.12 -17.73
CA ASN A 84 -7.53 -5.37 -18.53
C ASN A 84 -6.29 -4.93 -17.73
N ARG A 85 -5.74 -5.85 -16.91
CA ARG A 85 -4.57 -5.60 -16.06
C ARG A 85 -3.33 -5.24 -16.87
N GLY A 86 -3.11 -5.93 -18.00
CA GLY A 86 -1.97 -5.65 -18.87
C GLY A 86 -1.96 -4.19 -19.34
N HIS A 87 -3.11 -3.70 -19.81
CA HIS A 87 -3.25 -2.31 -20.23
C HIS A 87 -3.17 -1.33 -19.06
N PHE A 88 -3.77 -1.63 -17.91
CA PHE A 88 -3.64 -0.80 -16.71
C PHE A 88 -2.17 -0.55 -16.35
N PHE A 89 -1.36 -1.60 -16.27
CA PHE A 89 0.05 -1.45 -15.92
C PHE A 89 0.86 -0.79 -17.03
N ARG A 90 0.51 -1.00 -18.30
CA ARG A 90 1.13 -0.26 -19.41
C ARG A 90 0.89 1.24 -19.31
N LEU A 91 -0.34 1.67 -18.96
CA LEU A 91 -0.66 3.06 -18.68
C LEU A 91 0.16 3.60 -17.51
N MET A 92 0.18 2.87 -16.40
CA MET A 92 0.98 3.23 -15.22
C MET A 92 2.44 3.44 -15.58
N ASN A 93 3.02 2.60 -16.43
CA ASN A 93 4.44 2.67 -16.83
C ASN A 93 4.74 3.87 -17.73
N ARG A 94 3.82 4.22 -18.64
CA ARG A 94 4.01 5.32 -19.61
C ARG A 94 3.65 6.69 -19.04
N HIS A 95 2.78 6.74 -18.03
CA HIS A 95 2.25 7.97 -17.42
C HIS A 95 2.46 7.99 -15.89
N THR A 96 3.58 7.45 -15.41
CA THR A 96 3.80 7.22 -13.97
C THR A 96 3.60 8.47 -13.11
N ALA A 97 4.18 9.60 -13.54
CA ALA A 97 4.10 10.86 -12.79
C ALA A 97 2.66 11.36 -12.61
N ASP A 98 1.81 11.15 -13.63
CA ASP A 98 0.41 11.63 -13.62
C ASP A 98 -0.52 10.66 -12.89
N LEU A 99 -0.27 9.35 -12.99
CA LEU A 99 -1.17 8.32 -12.49
C LEU A 99 -0.84 7.84 -11.07
N MET A 100 0.42 7.92 -10.63
CA MET A 100 0.83 7.46 -9.29
C MET A 100 0.05 8.15 -8.16
N PRO A 101 -0.16 9.48 -8.16
CA PRO A 101 -0.97 10.16 -7.13
C PRO A 101 -2.45 9.76 -7.15
N LEU A 102 -2.95 9.28 -8.29
CA LEU A 102 -4.33 8.84 -8.44
C LEU A 102 -4.51 7.40 -7.96
N VAL A 103 -3.56 6.50 -8.24
CA VAL A 103 -3.63 5.07 -7.91
C VAL A 103 -3.21 4.77 -6.46
N TYR A 104 -2.28 5.55 -5.93
CA TYR A 104 -1.76 5.38 -4.57
C TYR A 104 -1.94 6.66 -3.76
N THR A 105 -0.95 7.08 -2.97
CA THR A 105 -1.07 8.26 -2.11
C THR A 105 -1.11 9.56 -2.92
N PRO A 106 -2.04 10.49 -2.60
CA PRO A 106 -2.94 10.50 -1.45
C PRO A 106 -4.30 9.82 -1.69
N THR A 107 -4.70 9.62 -2.94
CA THR A 107 -6.07 9.26 -3.34
C THR A 107 -6.51 7.91 -2.77
N VAL A 108 -5.61 6.93 -2.65
CA VAL A 108 -5.90 5.62 -2.05
C VAL A 108 -6.38 5.74 -0.59
N GLY A 109 -5.94 6.76 0.14
CA GLY A 109 -6.41 7.02 1.51
C GLY A 109 -7.90 7.38 1.52
N ALA A 110 -8.33 8.26 0.61
CA ALA A 110 -9.74 8.59 0.42
C ALA A 110 -10.55 7.36 -0.05
N ALA A 111 -9.98 6.57 -0.96
CA ALA A 111 -10.56 5.30 -1.39
C ALA A 111 -10.75 4.32 -0.23
N CYS A 112 -9.83 4.27 0.75
CA CYS A 112 -10.00 3.45 1.96
C CYS A 112 -11.10 4.00 2.88
N GLN A 113 -11.23 5.32 3.05
CA GLN A 113 -12.30 5.89 3.89
C GLN A 113 -13.71 5.57 3.37
N GLU A 114 -13.84 5.45 2.04
CA GLU A 114 -15.08 5.13 1.34
C GLU A 114 -15.00 3.76 0.63
N TYR A 115 -14.26 2.80 1.19
CA TYR A 115 -13.92 1.55 0.49
C TYR A 115 -15.14 0.74 0.03
N SER A 116 -16.27 0.83 0.74
CA SER A 116 -17.54 0.24 0.32
C SER A 116 -18.03 0.72 -1.05
N LEU A 117 -17.68 1.93 -1.47
CA LEU A 117 -18.08 2.49 -2.76
C LEU A 117 -17.20 2.01 -3.91
N VAL A 118 -15.94 1.68 -3.62
CA VAL A 118 -14.93 1.31 -4.63
C VAL A 118 -14.57 -0.17 -4.61
N HIS A 119 -15.12 -0.94 -3.67
CA HIS A 119 -14.88 -2.37 -3.55
C HIS A 119 -15.32 -3.11 -4.81
N GLN A 120 -14.45 -4.02 -5.27
CA GLN A 120 -14.77 -4.98 -6.31
C GLN A 120 -14.29 -6.38 -5.85
N PRO A 121 -15.11 -7.43 -6.05
CA PRO A 121 -14.72 -8.80 -5.72
C PRO A 121 -13.44 -9.22 -6.44
N GLY A 122 -12.60 -10.01 -5.77
CA GLY A 122 -11.38 -10.58 -6.36
C GLY A 122 -10.16 -9.66 -6.40
N ARG A 123 -10.22 -8.44 -5.84
CA ARG A 123 -9.03 -7.58 -5.71
C ARG A 123 -8.07 -8.01 -4.59
N GLY A 124 -8.52 -8.78 -3.60
CA GLY A 124 -7.70 -9.25 -2.50
C GLY A 124 -8.43 -10.29 -1.65
N LEU A 125 -7.75 -10.85 -0.66
CA LEU A 125 -8.28 -11.85 0.25
C LEU A 125 -8.55 -11.27 1.64
N PHE A 126 -9.77 -11.44 2.13
CA PHE A 126 -10.18 -11.03 3.47
C PHE A 126 -10.15 -12.24 4.39
N ILE A 127 -9.41 -12.14 5.50
CA ILE A 127 -9.23 -13.23 6.46
C ILE A 127 -9.72 -12.74 7.82
N PRO A 128 -11.01 -12.93 8.14
CA PRO A 128 -11.56 -12.50 9.43
C PRO A 128 -11.11 -13.43 10.55
N ILE A 129 -10.92 -12.89 11.76
CA ILE A 129 -10.50 -13.66 12.94
C ILE A 129 -11.48 -14.79 13.33
N THR A 130 -12.74 -14.68 12.90
CA THR A 130 -13.76 -15.72 13.06
C THR A 130 -13.46 -17.00 12.29
N GLU A 131 -12.53 -16.96 11.33
CA GLU A 131 -12.06 -18.10 10.53
C GLU A 131 -10.75 -18.69 11.06
N GLY A 132 -10.38 -18.41 12.32
CA GLY A 132 -9.26 -19.07 13.00
C GLY A 132 -9.40 -20.60 12.94
N GLY A 133 -8.31 -21.28 12.61
CA GLY A 133 -8.26 -22.72 12.30
C GLY A 133 -8.53 -23.06 10.83
N ASN A 134 -9.03 -22.13 10.02
CA ASN A 134 -9.44 -22.37 8.63
C ASN A 134 -8.65 -21.52 7.60
N ILE A 135 -7.61 -20.79 8.01
CA ILE A 135 -6.91 -19.82 7.14
C ILE A 135 -6.35 -20.47 5.86
N ARG A 136 -5.84 -21.71 5.95
CA ARG A 136 -5.31 -22.44 4.78
C ARG A 136 -6.37 -22.63 3.69
N GLU A 137 -7.61 -22.92 4.07
CA GLU A 137 -8.69 -23.10 3.10
C GLU A 137 -9.07 -21.78 2.43
N LEU A 138 -9.05 -20.68 3.17
CA LEU A 138 -9.24 -19.35 2.60
C LEU A 138 -8.14 -19.01 1.57
N LEU A 139 -6.87 -19.33 1.87
CA LEU A 139 -5.76 -19.12 0.94
C LEU A 139 -5.92 -19.96 -0.35
N ARG A 140 -6.44 -21.19 -0.27
CA ARG A 140 -6.69 -22.07 -1.44
C ARG A 140 -7.72 -21.53 -2.41
N ASN A 141 -8.62 -20.66 -1.95
CA ASN A 141 -9.64 -20.06 -2.81
C ASN A 141 -9.04 -19.05 -3.81
N TRP A 142 -7.79 -18.61 -3.61
CA TRP A 142 -7.14 -17.71 -4.55
C TRP A 142 -6.86 -18.41 -5.90
N PRO A 143 -7.15 -17.79 -7.06
CA PRO A 143 -7.07 -18.49 -8.34
C PRO A 143 -5.64 -18.80 -8.83
N TYR A 144 -4.62 -18.10 -8.32
CA TYR A 144 -3.20 -18.20 -8.77
C TYR A 144 -2.26 -18.64 -7.64
N VAL A 145 -2.78 -19.48 -6.77
CA VAL A 145 -2.12 -20.03 -5.58
C VAL A 145 -0.68 -20.52 -5.82
N ASP A 146 -0.44 -21.19 -6.94
CA ASP A 146 0.84 -21.76 -7.38
C ASP A 146 1.85 -20.73 -7.91
N LYS A 147 1.41 -19.49 -8.13
CA LYS A 147 2.23 -18.39 -8.68
C LYS A 147 2.65 -17.36 -7.63
N ILE A 148 2.06 -17.37 -6.44
CA ILE A 148 2.30 -16.31 -5.44
C ILE A 148 3.76 -16.28 -5.01
N LYS A 149 4.35 -15.09 -5.08
CA LYS A 149 5.73 -14.79 -4.69
C LYS A 149 5.82 -13.71 -3.62
N ALA A 150 4.86 -12.79 -3.59
CA ALA A 150 4.79 -11.77 -2.55
C ALA A 150 3.35 -11.50 -2.10
N ILE A 151 3.22 -11.24 -0.81
CA ILE A 151 1.99 -10.89 -0.11
C ILE A 151 2.22 -9.53 0.53
N VAL A 152 1.24 -8.62 0.39
CA VAL A 152 1.15 -7.44 1.26
C VAL A 152 -0.05 -7.66 2.17
N VAL A 153 0.19 -7.61 3.48
CA VAL A 153 -0.83 -7.83 4.51
C VAL A 153 -0.96 -6.59 5.38
N THR A 154 -2.20 -6.26 5.75
CA THR A 154 -2.52 -5.22 6.74
C THR A 154 -3.65 -5.72 7.66
N ASP A 155 -3.75 -5.15 8.86
CA ASP A 155 -4.96 -5.24 9.70
C ASP A 155 -5.78 -3.94 9.71
N GLY A 156 -5.34 -2.94 8.95
CA GLY A 156 -5.98 -1.64 8.79
C GLY A 156 -6.04 -0.77 10.04
N GLU A 157 -5.21 -1.03 11.05
CA GLU A 157 -5.22 -0.28 12.32
C GLU A 157 -4.66 1.15 12.16
N ARG A 158 -3.72 1.35 11.25
CA ARG A 158 -3.05 2.65 11.07
C ARG A 158 -2.84 2.97 9.60
N ILE A 159 -3.94 3.14 8.86
CA ILE A 159 -3.88 3.50 7.43
C ILE A 159 -3.31 4.91 7.27
N LEU A 160 -2.06 5.03 6.82
CA LEU A 160 -1.37 6.31 6.59
C LEU A 160 -1.48 7.26 7.81
N GLY A 161 -2.02 8.46 7.60
CA GLY A 161 -2.37 9.44 8.64
C GLY A 161 -3.86 9.47 9.00
N LEU A 162 -4.64 8.48 8.55
CA LEU A 162 -6.11 8.41 8.67
C LEU A 162 -6.58 7.58 9.87
N GLY A 163 -5.70 6.72 10.40
CA GLY A 163 -5.98 5.89 11.58
C GLY A 163 -6.65 4.57 11.24
N ASP A 164 -7.48 4.08 12.16
CA ASP A 164 -8.10 2.76 12.06
C ASP A 164 -9.26 2.75 11.05
N LEU A 165 -9.09 2.00 9.97
CA LEU A 165 -10.15 1.75 8.97
C LEU A 165 -10.57 0.27 8.91
N GLY A 166 -10.02 -0.59 9.79
CA GLY A 166 -10.28 -2.02 9.82
C GLY A 166 -10.21 -2.66 8.44
N CYS A 167 -11.22 -3.47 8.10
CA CYS A 167 -11.36 -4.14 6.81
C CYS A 167 -11.26 -3.22 5.56
N PHE A 168 -11.61 -1.93 5.69
CA PHE A 168 -11.49 -0.98 4.57
C PHE A 168 -10.03 -0.63 4.22
N GLY A 169 -9.07 -1.03 5.05
CA GLY A 169 -7.64 -0.93 4.76
C GLY A 169 -7.17 -1.72 3.53
N MET A 170 -8.00 -2.61 2.95
CA MET A 170 -7.67 -3.41 1.76
C MET A 170 -7.19 -2.59 0.57
N GLY A 171 -7.61 -1.32 0.45
CA GLY A 171 -7.12 -0.43 -0.60
C GLY A 171 -5.59 -0.27 -0.61
N ILE A 172 -4.94 -0.35 0.56
CA ILE A 172 -3.48 -0.18 0.68
C ILE A 172 -2.72 -1.39 0.11
N PRO A 173 -2.95 -2.65 0.54
CA PRO A 173 -2.33 -3.81 -0.10
C PRO A 173 -2.56 -3.88 -1.62
N VAL A 174 -3.78 -3.56 -2.08
CA VAL A 174 -4.10 -3.52 -3.51
C VAL A 174 -3.26 -2.48 -4.23
N GLY A 175 -3.20 -1.25 -3.69
CA GLY A 175 -2.42 -0.15 -4.24
C GLY A 175 -0.91 -0.45 -4.26
N LYS A 176 -0.35 -0.96 -3.16
CA LYS A 176 1.07 -1.33 -3.08
C LYS A 176 1.46 -2.39 -4.10
N LEU A 177 0.68 -3.46 -4.22
CA LEU A 177 0.97 -4.51 -5.18
C LEU A 177 0.74 -4.05 -6.62
N ALA A 178 -0.19 -3.11 -6.87
CA ALA A 178 -0.29 -2.44 -8.16
C ALA A 178 0.98 -1.62 -8.48
N LEU A 179 1.59 -0.97 -7.49
CA LEU A 179 2.88 -0.29 -7.66
C LEU A 179 4.04 -1.27 -7.89
N CYS A 180 4.06 -2.44 -7.25
CA CYS A 180 5.05 -3.49 -7.57
C CYS A 180 4.97 -3.91 -9.05
N SER A 181 3.75 -4.09 -9.58
CA SER A 181 3.54 -4.42 -10.99
C SER A 181 3.86 -3.28 -11.95
N GLY A 182 3.45 -2.04 -11.65
CA GLY A 182 3.74 -0.90 -12.53
C GLY A 182 5.22 -0.47 -12.44
N LEU A 183 5.72 -0.25 -11.24
CA LEU A 183 7.03 0.38 -11.05
C LEU A 183 8.19 -0.60 -11.18
N ALA A 184 8.00 -1.88 -10.90
CA ALA A 184 9.06 -2.90 -11.03
C ALA A 184 8.74 -3.98 -12.07
N GLY A 185 7.54 -3.97 -12.65
CA GLY A 185 7.16 -4.95 -13.66
C GLY A 185 6.93 -6.35 -13.11
N ILE A 186 6.53 -6.52 -11.85
CA ILE A 186 6.23 -7.85 -11.28
C ILE A 186 4.87 -8.34 -11.81
N PRO A 187 4.72 -9.59 -12.29
CA PRO A 187 3.45 -10.11 -12.74
C PRO A 187 2.37 -10.01 -11.65
N SER A 188 1.24 -9.37 -11.95
CA SER A 188 0.20 -9.14 -10.94
C SER A 188 -0.48 -10.42 -10.44
N GLU A 189 -0.34 -11.53 -11.18
CA GLU A 189 -0.80 -12.87 -10.78
C GLU A 189 0.09 -13.54 -9.72
N SER A 190 1.33 -13.06 -9.53
CA SER A 190 2.23 -13.53 -8.47
C SER A 190 2.12 -12.74 -7.17
N LEU A 191 1.17 -11.81 -7.08
CA LEU A 191 1.01 -10.89 -5.97
C LEU A 191 -0.36 -11.11 -5.30
N LEU A 192 -0.39 -11.14 -3.97
CA LEU A 192 -1.60 -11.38 -3.19
C LEU A 192 -1.83 -10.28 -2.14
N PRO A 193 -2.86 -9.41 -2.33
CA PRO A 193 -3.29 -8.45 -1.32
C PRO A 193 -4.11 -9.15 -0.22
N VAL A 194 -3.79 -8.90 1.05
CA VAL A 194 -4.49 -9.51 2.19
C VAL A 194 -4.87 -8.47 3.24
N VAL A 195 -6.08 -8.62 3.79
CA VAL A 195 -6.46 -8.00 5.06
C VAL A 195 -6.78 -9.07 6.07
N ILE A 196 -6.17 -8.98 7.25
CA ILE A 196 -6.58 -9.73 8.43
C ILE A 196 -7.57 -8.89 9.25
N ASP A 197 -8.86 -9.26 9.20
CA ASP A 197 -9.92 -8.49 9.85
C ASP A 197 -10.12 -9.00 11.27
N VAL A 198 -9.67 -8.22 12.25
CA VAL A 198 -9.78 -8.54 13.68
C VAL A 198 -10.76 -7.61 14.40
N GLY A 199 -11.61 -6.91 13.64
CA GLY A 199 -12.45 -5.82 14.11
C GLY A 199 -11.80 -4.44 13.92
N THR A 200 -12.49 -3.40 14.39
CA THR A 200 -12.02 -2.01 14.31
C THR A 200 -12.44 -1.23 15.55
N ASN A 201 -11.57 -0.33 16.02
CA ASN A 201 -11.85 0.61 17.10
C ASN A 201 -12.41 1.94 16.58
N ASN A 202 -12.73 2.03 15.28
CA ASN A 202 -13.36 3.20 14.69
C ASN A 202 -14.84 3.30 15.13
N GLU A 203 -15.02 3.95 16.28
CA GLU A 203 -16.23 3.89 17.10
C GLU A 203 -17.42 4.70 16.60
N VAL A 204 -18.58 4.17 16.99
CA VAL A 204 -19.89 4.81 17.09
C VAL A 204 -19.84 5.88 18.19
N SER A 205 -20.20 7.13 17.90
CA SER A 205 -20.68 7.99 18.98
C SER A 205 -21.99 7.39 19.39
N VAL A 206 -22.07 6.97 20.65
CA VAL A 206 -23.35 6.86 21.33
C VAL A 206 -24.04 8.19 21.07
N LEU A 207 -24.95 8.22 20.09
CA LEU A 207 -25.86 9.33 19.99
C LEU A 207 -26.56 9.32 21.34
N SER A 208 -26.44 10.44 22.06
CA SER A 208 -27.22 10.70 23.26
C SER A 208 -28.61 10.11 23.07
N SER A 209 -29.12 9.43 24.09
CA SER A 209 -30.46 8.82 24.21
C SER A 209 -31.63 9.57 23.52
N PHE A 210 -31.45 10.84 23.20
CA PHE A 210 -32.30 11.70 22.38
C PHE A 210 -32.53 11.22 20.92
N ALA A 211 -31.54 10.68 20.21
CA ALA A 211 -31.72 10.28 18.80
C ALA A 211 -32.46 8.95 18.65
N GLN A 212 -32.28 8.04 19.62
CA GLN A 212 -32.96 6.75 19.66
C GLN A 212 -34.46 6.94 19.97
N GLN A 213 -34.82 7.88 20.84
CA GLN A 213 -36.22 8.29 21.07
C GLN A 213 -36.86 8.93 19.82
N HIS A 214 -36.12 9.70 19.03
CA HIS A 214 -36.66 10.31 17.82
C HIS A 214 -36.87 9.31 16.68
N LEU A 215 -36.00 8.29 16.57
CA LEU A 215 -36.16 7.23 15.59
C LEU A 215 -37.33 6.29 15.96
N GLU A 216 -37.53 5.98 17.24
CA GLU A 216 -38.72 5.25 17.72
C GLU A 216 -40.01 6.05 17.51
N MET A 217 -39.99 7.38 17.68
CA MET A 217 -41.13 8.24 17.35
C MET A 217 -41.47 8.25 15.85
N LEU A 218 -40.46 8.26 14.97
CA LEU A 218 -40.67 8.21 13.52
C LEU A 218 -41.17 6.82 13.07
N LEU A 219 -40.67 5.75 13.66
CA LEU A 219 -41.14 4.38 13.37
C LEU A 219 -42.56 4.14 13.91
N ASN A 220 -42.91 4.68 15.08
CA ASN A 220 -44.27 4.59 15.63
C ASN A 220 -45.31 5.44 14.88
N SER A 221 -44.87 6.45 14.12
CA SER A 221 -45.75 7.27 13.27
C SER A 221 -46.20 6.57 11.97
N SER A 222 -45.74 5.35 11.70
CA SER A 222 -46.12 4.54 10.53
C SER A 222 -47.19 3.48 10.82
N SER A 223 -47.93 3.62 11.93
CA SER A 223 -49.15 2.86 12.17
C SER A 223 -50.37 3.54 11.53
N ILE A 224 -50.38 3.61 10.18
CA ILE A 224 -51.63 3.82 9.45
C ILE A 224 -52.41 2.51 9.54
N VAL A 225 -53.34 2.50 10.50
CA VAL A 225 -54.36 1.46 10.68
C VAL A 225 -55.14 1.32 9.37
N SER A 226 -55.08 0.14 8.79
CA SER A 226 -56.00 -0.34 7.77
C SER A 226 -57.38 -0.52 8.39
N THR A 227 -58.37 0.25 7.93
CA THR A 227 -59.79 -0.13 8.05
C THR A 227 -60.56 0.24 6.77
N PRO A 228 -61.59 -0.55 6.41
CA PRO A 228 -62.11 -0.63 5.05
C PRO A 228 -63.26 0.35 4.77
N VAL A 229 -63.51 0.54 3.48
CA VAL A 229 -64.51 1.42 2.85
C VAL A 229 -65.95 1.14 3.32
N ALA A 230 -66.70 2.20 3.66
CA ALA A 230 -68.15 2.29 3.46
C ALA A 230 -68.65 3.76 3.51
N ASP A 231 -69.68 4.04 2.71
CA ASP A 231 -70.37 5.31 2.43
C ASP A 231 -70.90 6.09 3.66
N GLN A 232 -70.91 7.44 3.58
CA GLN A 232 -72.13 8.28 3.64
C GLN A 232 -71.85 9.79 3.89
N GLU A 233 -72.52 10.60 3.05
CA GLU A 233 -73.15 11.93 3.20
C GLU A 233 -72.71 12.99 4.25
N LEU A 234 -72.56 14.21 3.69
CA LEU A 234 -73.01 15.55 4.14
C LEU A 234 -73.34 15.80 5.64
N GLY A 235 -72.72 16.85 6.21
CA GLY A 235 -73.38 17.65 7.25
C GLY A 235 -72.49 18.48 8.19
N ARG A 236 -72.53 19.81 7.99
CA ARG A 236 -72.52 20.93 8.96
C ARG A 236 -71.71 20.86 10.28
N ASP A 237 -70.86 21.89 10.42
CA ASP A 237 -70.74 22.85 11.55
C ASP A 237 -70.69 22.31 13.00
N THR A 238 -69.58 22.58 13.70
CA THR A 238 -69.54 23.42 14.93
C THR A 238 -68.13 23.54 15.51
N SER A 239 -67.91 24.69 16.13
CA SER A 239 -66.73 25.18 16.83
C SER A 239 -66.27 24.30 18.00
N ILE A 240 -64.99 24.38 18.39
CA ILE A 240 -64.51 24.56 19.78
C ILE A 240 -62.97 24.76 19.86
N SER A 241 -62.62 25.79 20.64
CA SER A 241 -61.36 26.28 21.22
C SER A 241 -59.99 25.64 20.94
N ARG A 242 -59.05 26.51 20.52
CA ARG A 242 -57.59 26.38 20.71
C ARG A 242 -57.19 26.57 22.18
N PRO A 243 -56.13 25.88 22.64
CA PRO A 243 -55.10 26.49 23.46
C PRO A 243 -53.76 26.57 22.73
N ARG A 244 -53.05 27.66 23.02
CA ARG A 244 -51.76 28.05 22.44
C ARG A 244 -50.63 27.15 22.94
N THR A 245 -49.85 26.59 22.01
CA THR A 245 -48.44 26.23 22.27
C THR A 245 -47.57 26.89 21.20
N LYS A 246 -46.65 27.74 21.66
CA LYS A 246 -45.71 28.52 20.85
C LYS A 246 -44.73 27.58 20.14
N PHE A 247 -44.74 27.54 18.81
CA PHE A 247 -43.61 27.10 18.00
C PHE A 247 -42.89 28.33 17.44
N PHE A 248 -41.77 28.69 18.05
CA PHE A 248 -40.78 29.58 17.45
C PHE A 248 -39.89 28.70 16.56
N ILE A 249 -40.09 28.72 15.25
CA ILE A 249 -39.16 28.12 14.28
C ILE A 249 -38.46 29.26 13.54
N ALA A 250 -37.13 29.21 13.61
CA ALA A 250 -36.17 30.13 13.02
C ALA A 250 -36.43 30.34 11.51
N PHE A 251 -36.97 31.51 11.17
CA PHE A 251 -37.02 32.04 9.80
C PHE A 251 -36.06 33.21 9.58
N PHE A 252 -35.20 33.50 10.56
CA PHE A 252 -34.14 34.51 10.48
C PHE A 252 -32.79 33.80 10.37
N ASP A 253 -32.39 33.47 9.13
CA ASP A 253 -30.97 33.33 8.76
C ASP A 253 -30.76 33.12 7.25
N LEU A 254 -31.81 32.79 6.49
CA LEU A 254 -31.67 32.49 5.06
C LEU A 254 -31.56 33.73 4.13
N LYS A 255 -31.88 34.94 4.62
CA LYS A 255 -31.84 36.18 3.82
C LYS A 255 -30.50 36.92 3.86
N LEU A 256 -29.64 36.66 4.86
CA LEU A 256 -28.35 37.35 5.00
C LEU A 256 -27.23 36.67 4.20
N PHE A 257 -27.36 35.39 3.85
CA PHE A 257 -26.30 34.63 3.17
C PHE A 257 -26.33 34.70 1.63
N THR A 258 -27.46 35.09 1.04
CA THR A 258 -27.64 35.13 -0.43
C THR A 258 -27.22 36.45 -1.08
N MET A 259 -26.94 37.51 -0.32
CA MET A 259 -26.60 38.83 -0.86
C MET A 259 -25.11 39.20 -0.82
N SER A 260 -24.25 38.42 -0.16
CA SER A 260 -22.82 38.75 0.03
C SER A 260 -21.86 38.02 -0.91
N THR A 261 -22.32 37.07 -1.73
CA THR A 261 -21.44 36.17 -2.53
C THR A 261 -21.52 36.36 -4.05
N LEU A 262 -22.27 37.36 -4.55
CA LEU A 262 -22.36 37.65 -5.98
C LEU A 262 -21.55 38.91 -6.36
N SER A 263 -20.51 38.72 -7.18
CA SER A 263 -19.72 39.81 -7.75
C SER A 263 -20.55 40.73 -8.67
N ARG A 264 -20.17 42.01 -8.73
CA ARG A 264 -20.90 43.08 -9.44
C ARG A 264 -21.20 42.78 -10.91
N ASP A 265 -20.35 42.02 -11.61
CA ASP A 265 -20.50 41.71 -13.05
C ASP A 265 -21.66 40.78 -13.40
N ARG A 266 -22.19 39.99 -12.45
CA ARG A 266 -23.33 39.09 -12.73
C ARG A 266 -24.70 39.75 -12.60
N ARG A 267 -24.78 41.00 -12.10
CA ARG A 267 -26.06 41.72 -11.96
C ARG A 267 -26.61 42.22 -13.30
N GLN A 268 -25.76 42.49 -14.29
CA GLN A 268 -26.21 43.05 -15.56
C GLN A 268 -26.79 42.02 -16.54
N LYS A 269 -26.39 40.74 -16.42
CA LYS A 269 -26.82 39.69 -17.37
C LYS A 269 -28.23 39.12 -17.17
N TYR A 270 -28.91 39.46 -16.07
CA TYR A 270 -30.27 38.98 -15.77
C TYR A 270 -31.37 40.03 -15.95
N SER A 271 -31.06 41.19 -16.55
CA SER A 271 -32.04 42.26 -16.79
C SER A 271 -32.70 42.21 -18.18
N GLY A 272 -32.40 41.20 -19.00
CA GLY A 272 -32.89 41.13 -20.38
C GLY A 272 -33.13 39.72 -20.90
N ALA A 273 -34.16 39.04 -20.39
CA ALA A 273 -34.81 37.92 -21.09
C ALA A 273 -36.22 37.72 -20.50
N GLY A 274 -37.24 37.78 -21.35
CA GLY A 274 -38.65 37.77 -20.98
C GLY A 274 -39.06 36.53 -20.19
N LEU A 275 -39.86 36.75 -19.14
CA LEU A 275 -40.52 35.73 -18.33
C LEU A 275 -41.60 35.00 -19.14
N GLY A 276 -41.23 33.84 -19.70
CA GLY A 276 -42.17 32.75 -19.97
C GLY A 276 -42.36 31.93 -18.70
N ARG A 277 -43.63 31.73 -18.29
CA ARG A 277 -44.03 30.92 -17.13
C ARG A 277 -43.39 29.53 -17.17
N THR A 278 -42.56 29.21 -16.18
CA THR A 278 -42.20 27.84 -15.81
C THR A 278 -42.27 27.69 -14.29
N ASP A 279 -42.82 26.57 -13.85
CA ASP A 279 -43.30 26.30 -12.48
C ASP A 279 -42.22 26.43 -11.38
N SER A 280 -42.60 27.11 -10.29
CA SER A 280 -41.77 27.32 -9.09
C SER A 280 -41.42 26.03 -8.34
N THR A 281 -42.09 24.92 -8.64
CA THR A 281 -41.86 23.60 -8.03
C THR A 281 -40.61 22.91 -8.56
N THR A 282 -40.24 23.14 -9.83
CA THR A 282 -39.10 22.44 -10.47
C THR A 282 -37.76 23.03 -10.05
N GLN A 283 -37.67 24.36 -9.92
CA GLN A 283 -36.47 25.04 -9.40
C GLN A 283 -36.23 24.78 -7.92
N SER A 284 -37.29 24.58 -7.14
CA SER A 284 -37.21 24.24 -5.72
C SER A 284 -36.65 22.83 -5.51
N ASN A 285 -37.09 21.86 -6.33
CA ASN A 285 -36.62 20.48 -6.25
C ASN A 285 -35.17 20.32 -6.72
N GLU A 286 -34.73 21.06 -7.75
CA GLU A 286 -33.33 21.04 -8.19
C GLU A 286 -32.40 21.73 -7.18
N ALA A 287 -32.83 22.82 -6.55
CA ALA A 287 -32.07 23.49 -5.49
C ALA A 287 -31.99 22.64 -4.22
N ILE A 288 -33.07 21.93 -3.86
CA ILE A 288 -33.09 20.98 -2.73
C ILE A 288 -32.21 19.77 -3.04
N PHE A 289 -32.25 19.22 -4.26
CA PHE A 289 -31.41 18.09 -4.66
C PHE A 289 -29.92 18.48 -4.71
N PHE A 290 -29.61 19.69 -5.19
CA PHE A 290 -28.24 20.22 -5.19
C PHE A 290 -27.75 20.49 -3.76
N LEU A 291 -28.58 21.07 -2.89
CA LEU A 291 -28.26 21.29 -1.48
C LEU A 291 -28.15 19.98 -0.69
N ASP A 292 -28.93 18.96 -1.02
CA ASP A 292 -28.81 17.62 -0.44
C ASP A 292 -27.53 16.92 -0.92
N LYS A 293 -27.15 17.08 -2.19
CA LYS A 293 -25.88 16.58 -2.73
C LYS A 293 -24.67 17.31 -2.12
N VAL A 294 -24.79 18.62 -1.88
CA VAL A 294 -23.77 19.44 -1.20
C VAL A 294 -23.73 19.17 0.31
N LYS A 295 -24.87 18.91 0.97
CA LYS A 295 -24.93 18.50 2.38
C LYS A 295 -24.38 17.09 2.57
N ARG A 296 -24.72 16.13 1.70
CA ARG A 296 -24.13 14.77 1.73
C ARG A 296 -22.62 14.81 1.50
N ARG A 297 -22.15 15.65 0.57
CA ARG A 297 -20.71 15.89 0.38
C ARG A 297 -20.05 16.59 1.57
N LYS A 298 -20.72 17.55 2.23
CA LYS A 298 -20.18 18.24 3.42
C LYS A 298 -20.24 17.39 4.70
N LEU A 299 -21.24 16.52 4.88
CA LEU A 299 -21.26 15.56 5.98
C LEU A 299 -20.23 14.44 5.78
N ALA A 300 -19.96 14.04 4.53
CA ALA A 300 -18.91 13.05 4.23
C ALA A 300 -17.49 13.62 4.37
N SER A 301 -17.29 14.93 4.22
CA SER A 301 -15.95 15.51 4.08
C SER A 301 -15.35 16.14 5.34
N SER A 302 -15.98 16.07 6.52
CA SER A 302 -15.39 16.68 7.74
C SER A 302 -15.68 16.02 9.08
N GLU A 303 -16.41 14.90 9.12
CA GLU A 303 -16.49 14.04 10.30
C GLU A 303 -16.13 12.63 9.87
N GLY A 304 -15.07 12.05 10.43
CA GLY A 304 -14.62 10.70 10.08
C GLY A 304 -15.77 9.70 10.14
N SER A 305 -15.94 8.91 9.08
CA SER A 305 -16.99 7.90 9.00
C SER A 305 -16.79 6.90 10.14
N LYS A 306 -17.73 6.88 11.09
CA LYS A 306 -17.73 5.99 12.24
C LYS A 306 -18.10 4.58 11.78
N LEU A 307 -17.08 3.75 11.54
CA LEU A 307 -17.24 2.51 10.78
C LEU A 307 -18.17 1.51 11.47
N LEU A 308 -18.04 1.32 12.79
CA LEU A 308 -18.88 0.37 13.53
C LEU A 308 -20.39 0.68 13.41
N SER A 309 -20.76 1.97 13.28
CA SER A 309 -22.15 2.42 13.09
C SER A 309 -22.57 2.54 11.63
N SER A 310 -21.61 2.57 10.71
CA SER A 310 -21.91 2.77 9.30
C SER A 310 -22.64 1.54 8.75
N PRO A 311 -23.82 1.69 8.14
CA PRO A 311 -24.51 0.56 7.49
C PRO A 311 -23.75 0.04 6.28
N LEU A 312 -22.81 0.82 5.74
CA LEU A 312 -21.99 0.46 4.57
C LEU A 312 -20.70 -0.28 4.95
N TYR A 313 -20.35 -0.35 6.24
CA TYR A 313 -19.18 -1.11 6.68
C TYR A 313 -19.45 -2.62 6.61
N PHE A 314 -18.60 -3.35 5.89
CA PHE A 314 -18.73 -4.80 5.70
C PHE A 314 -17.68 -5.62 6.45
N GLY A 315 -16.80 -4.98 7.21
CA GLY A 315 -15.88 -5.68 8.12
C GLY A 315 -16.57 -6.17 9.39
N LEU A 316 -15.82 -6.86 10.24
CA LEU A 316 -16.31 -7.34 11.53
C LEU A 316 -16.76 -6.19 12.44
N ARG A 317 -18.02 -6.23 12.87
CA ARG A 317 -18.66 -5.17 13.68
C ARG A 317 -18.41 -5.34 15.17
N HIS A 318 -17.14 -5.47 15.55
CA HIS A 318 -16.70 -5.43 16.94
C HIS A 318 -15.37 -4.68 17.06
N LYS A 319 -15.04 -4.30 18.30
CA LYS A 319 -13.73 -3.72 18.62
C LYS A 319 -12.61 -4.68 18.28
N ARG A 320 -11.41 -4.16 18.06
CA ARG A 320 -10.24 -5.00 17.73
C ARG A 320 -10.02 -6.07 18.81
N VAL A 321 -9.82 -7.31 18.38
CA VAL A 321 -9.30 -8.37 19.24
C VAL A 321 -7.82 -8.11 19.50
N THR A 322 -7.38 -8.32 20.74
CA THR A 322 -6.02 -8.02 21.21
C THR A 322 -5.43 -9.19 22.01
N GLY A 323 -4.13 -9.14 22.31
CA GLY A 323 -3.47 -10.15 23.14
C GLY A 323 -3.29 -11.49 22.43
N ASP A 324 -3.26 -12.58 23.19
CA ASP A 324 -2.90 -13.92 22.69
C ASP A 324 -3.79 -14.41 21.55
N ALA A 325 -5.07 -14.02 21.51
CA ALA A 325 -5.99 -14.38 20.44
C ALA A 325 -5.57 -13.76 19.10
N TYR A 326 -5.19 -12.48 19.11
CA TYR A 326 -4.67 -11.78 17.93
C TYR A 326 -3.32 -12.36 17.50
N ASP A 327 -2.44 -12.61 18.48
CA ASP A 327 -1.09 -13.15 18.22
C ASP A 327 -1.12 -14.56 17.64
N GLY A 328 -1.98 -15.42 18.18
CA GLY A 328 -2.19 -16.77 17.69
C GLY A 328 -2.77 -16.78 16.27
N PHE A 329 -3.65 -15.83 15.96
CA PHE A 329 -4.22 -15.69 14.62
C PHE A 329 -3.18 -15.24 13.58
N VAL A 330 -2.33 -14.27 13.91
CA VAL A 330 -1.22 -13.85 13.03
C VAL A 330 -0.19 -14.97 12.86
N ASP A 331 0.11 -15.73 13.93
CA ASP A 331 0.95 -16.91 13.86
C ASP A 331 0.37 -17.98 12.93
N GLU A 332 -0.94 -18.23 13.01
CA GLU A 332 -1.63 -19.16 12.12
C GLU A 332 -1.55 -18.69 10.66
N PHE A 333 -1.80 -17.40 10.39
CA PHE A 333 -1.71 -16.83 9.05
C PHE A 333 -0.33 -17.04 8.42
N LEU A 334 0.74 -16.66 9.13
CA LEU A 334 2.10 -16.79 8.62
C LEU A 334 2.46 -18.26 8.38
N LYS A 335 2.12 -19.16 9.31
CA LYS A 335 2.29 -20.61 9.12
C LYS A 335 1.51 -21.12 7.92
N ALA A 336 0.27 -20.68 7.73
CA ALA A 336 -0.56 -21.07 6.59
C ALA A 336 0.04 -20.63 5.24
N CYS A 337 0.73 -19.48 5.20
CA CYS A 337 1.41 -19.01 3.99
C CYS A 337 2.60 -19.90 3.59
N VAL A 338 3.42 -20.37 4.54
CA VAL A 338 4.67 -21.09 4.23
C VAL A 338 4.63 -22.61 4.44
N ASP A 339 3.88 -23.13 5.42
CA ASP A 339 3.99 -24.53 5.84
C ASP A 339 3.35 -25.49 4.83
N VAL A 340 4.19 -26.34 4.24
CA VAL A 340 3.73 -27.58 3.59
C VAL A 340 3.43 -28.58 4.69
N SER A 341 2.16 -28.78 5.03
CA SER A 341 1.78 -29.84 5.96
C SER A 341 1.51 -31.12 5.17
N ILE A 342 2.22 -32.21 5.51
CA ILE A 342 1.80 -33.56 5.11
C ILE A 342 0.84 -34.02 6.20
N SER A 343 -0.45 -34.16 5.91
CA SER A 343 -1.31 -34.86 6.85
C SER A 343 -0.83 -36.30 6.95
N LYS A 344 -0.56 -36.78 8.18
CA LYS A 344 -0.52 -38.21 8.46
C LYS A 344 -1.90 -38.78 8.16
N LEU A 345 -2.14 -39.17 6.91
CA LEU A 345 -3.30 -39.99 6.58
C LEU A 345 -3.07 -41.32 7.31
N ASN A 346 -3.94 -41.63 8.27
CA ASN A 346 -4.00 -42.97 8.85
C ASN A 346 -4.29 -43.94 7.70
N PHE A 347 -3.24 -44.59 7.19
CA PHE A 347 -3.32 -45.64 6.17
C PHE A 347 -4.22 -46.83 6.59
N ALA A 348 -4.74 -46.84 7.81
CA ALA A 348 -5.65 -47.85 8.35
C ALA A 348 -7.05 -47.88 7.70
N ALA A 349 -7.45 -46.88 6.90
CA ALA A 349 -8.77 -46.84 6.26
C ALA A 349 -8.79 -47.29 4.78
N ALA A 350 -7.63 -47.55 4.17
CA ALA A 350 -7.53 -48.06 2.79
C ALA A 350 -7.43 -49.59 2.71
N SER A 351 -7.54 -50.31 3.83
CA SER A 351 -7.70 -51.77 3.90
C SER A 351 -9.16 -52.18 3.69
N LEU A 352 -9.75 -51.75 2.57
CA LEU A 352 -10.97 -52.37 2.06
C LEU A 352 -10.60 -53.69 1.37
N SER A 353 -10.64 -54.76 2.17
CA SER A 353 -10.84 -56.17 1.78
C SER A 353 -10.28 -56.59 0.41
N LEU A 354 -8.98 -56.87 0.35
CA LEU A 354 -8.45 -57.82 -0.63
C LEU A 354 -8.87 -59.24 -0.21
N PRO A 355 -9.37 -60.10 -1.12
CA PRO A 355 -9.53 -61.52 -0.82
C PRO A 355 -8.14 -62.12 -0.62
N ASN A 356 -7.94 -62.72 0.56
CA ASN A 356 -6.79 -63.54 0.98
C ASN A 356 -5.90 -64.06 -0.17
N ARG A 357 -4.76 -63.39 -0.39
CA ARG A 357 -3.50 -64.07 -0.76
C ARG A 357 -2.35 -63.37 -0.03
N ALA A 358 -1.58 -64.19 0.67
CA ALA A 358 -0.54 -63.81 1.61
C ALA A 358 0.49 -62.83 1.01
N CYS A 359 0.51 -61.62 1.53
CA CYS A 359 1.70 -60.78 1.57
C CYS A 359 1.82 -60.28 3.00
N ASP A 360 2.91 -60.64 3.68
CA ASP A 360 3.24 -60.19 5.02
C ASP A 360 3.23 -58.64 5.12
N PRO A 361 2.79 -58.07 6.25
CA PRO A 361 2.89 -56.64 6.47
C PRO A 361 4.36 -56.23 6.56
N PHE A 362 4.80 -55.39 5.61
CA PHE A 362 6.11 -54.76 5.63
C PHE A 362 6.23 -53.85 6.87
N ASP A 363 7.17 -54.20 7.75
CA ASP A 363 7.57 -53.40 8.90
C ASP A 363 8.46 -52.23 8.44
N LEU A 364 7.91 -51.01 8.45
CA LEU A 364 8.62 -49.77 8.10
C LEU A 364 9.55 -49.25 9.22
N THR A 365 9.86 -50.06 10.25
CA THR A 365 10.77 -49.64 11.33
C THR A 365 12.23 -50.04 11.15
N ARG A 366 12.60 -50.75 10.08
CA ARG A 366 14.02 -50.98 9.75
C ARG A 366 14.56 -49.85 8.88
N GLY A 367 15.31 -48.96 9.52
CA GLY A 367 16.16 -47.99 8.83
C GLY A 367 17.17 -48.68 7.93
N ASP A 368 17.27 -48.19 6.70
CA ASP A 368 18.49 -48.16 5.89
C ASP A 368 18.17 -47.42 4.58
N THR A 369 18.51 -46.13 4.53
CA THR A 369 19.22 -45.42 3.44
C THR A 369 18.96 -43.92 3.55
N GLU A 370 20.06 -43.18 3.73
CA GLU A 370 20.10 -41.73 3.82
C GLU A 370 19.55 -41.05 2.56
N LEU A 371 18.40 -40.38 2.67
CA LEU A 371 17.97 -39.35 1.73
C LEU A 371 18.53 -37.99 2.19
N ARG A 372 19.80 -37.73 1.89
CA ARG A 372 20.45 -36.42 2.08
C ARG A 372 20.07 -35.45 0.95
N SER A 373 18.83 -34.98 0.89
CA SER A 373 18.48 -33.74 0.18
C SER A 373 17.11 -33.19 0.62
N PRO A 374 16.91 -31.86 0.70
CA PRO A 374 15.60 -31.29 0.97
C PRO A 374 14.66 -31.54 -0.21
N ILE A 375 13.52 -32.14 0.07
CA ILE A 375 12.48 -32.48 -0.91
C ILE A 375 11.78 -31.19 -1.36
N ASN A 376 11.98 -30.77 -2.62
CA ASN A 376 11.22 -29.72 -3.28
C ASN A 376 10.08 -30.29 -4.14
N ASN A 377 9.05 -29.48 -4.43
CA ASN A 377 7.82 -29.84 -5.15
C ASN A 377 8.02 -30.63 -6.47
N GLY A 378 9.18 -30.50 -7.13
CA GLY A 378 9.49 -31.24 -8.36
C GLY A 378 9.93 -32.71 -8.15
N ASN A 379 10.55 -33.03 -7.02
CA ASN A 379 11.17 -34.35 -6.79
C ASN A 379 10.22 -35.39 -6.16
N VAL A 380 9.12 -34.97 -5.55
CA VAL A 380 8.15 -35.89 -4.94
C VAL A 380 7.51 -36.81 -5.98
N LEU A 381 7.11 -36.24 -7.13
CA LEU A 381 6.52 -37.00 -8.24
C LEU A 381 7.52 -37.94 -8.91
N GLN A 382 8.79 -37.54 -9.02
CA GLN A 382 9.85 -38.37 -9.61
C GLN A 382 10.26 -39.54 -8.71
N VAL A 383 10.45 -39.30 -7.41
CA VAL A 383 10.75 -40.37 -6.44
C VAL A 383 9.60 -41.38 -6.38
N PHE A 384 8.34 -40.91 -6.44
CA PHE A 384 7.18 -41.79 -6.43
C PHE A 384 6.97 -42.53 -7.77
N GLN A 385 7.18 -41.90 -8.92
CA GLN A 385 7.16 -42.59 -10.23
C GLN A 385 8.16 -43.75 -10.25
N ILE A 386 9.38 -43.53 -9.73
CA ILE A 386 10.43 -44.57 -9.72
C ILE A 386 10.07 -45.73 -8.79
N THR A 387 9.47 -45.45 -7.62
CA THR A 387 9.07 -46.50 -6.67
C THR A 387 7.83 -47.27 -7.14
N CYS A 388 6.82 -46.61 -7.72
CA CYS A 388 5.62 -47.29 -8.22
C CYS A 388 5.84 -48.06 -9.52
N LEU A 389 6.74 -47.60 -10.41
CA LEU A 389 7.06 -48.30 -11.67
C LEU A 389 7.85 -49.61 -11.45
N ARG A 390 8.48 -49.80 -10.28
CA ARG A 390 9.27 -51.00 -9.98
C ARG A 390 8.49 -52.15 -9.35
N ILE A 391 7.25 -51.95 -8.89
CA ILE A 391 6.60 -52.89 -7.95
C ILE A 391 5.41 -53.66 -8.55
N LEU A 392 4.82 -53.29 -9.69
CA LEU A 392 3.61 -53.98 -10.18
C LEU A 392 3.60 -54.23 -11.70
N PRO A 393 3.35 -55.47 -12.18
CA PRO A 393 3.12 -55.73 -13.60
C PRO A 393 1.78 -55.13 -14.05
N PHE A 394 1.82 -54.34 -15.12
CA PHE A 394 0.70 -53.57 -15.66
C PHE A 394 -0.46 -54.47 -16.13
N ASN A 395 -1.63 -54.37 -15.50
CA ASN A 395 -2.92 -54.78 -16.07
C ASN A 395 -4.00 -53.70 -15.83
N ALA A 396 -4.93 -53.57 -16.79
CA ALA A 396 -5.84 -52.42 -16.93
C ALA A 396 -6.75 -52.12 -15.71
N ALA A 397 -7.08 -53.11 -14.88
CA ALA A 397 -7.89 -52.93 -13.68
C ALA A 397 -7.16 -52.23 -12.51
N GLN A 398 -5.81 -52.24 -12.51
CA GLN A 398 -5.01 -51.53 -11.50
C GLN A 398 -4.83 -50.03 -11.82
N SER A 399 -5.18 -49.58 -13.02
CA SER A 399 -5.10 -48.16 -13.40
C SER A 399 -6.03 -47.29 -12.56
N VAL A 400 -7.26 -47.74 -12.28
CA VAL A 400 -8.25 -46.99 -11.49
C VAL A 400 -7.79 -46.83 -10.04
N TYR A 401 -7.26 -47.89 -9.44
CA TYR A 401 -6.68 -47.84 -8.09
C TYR A 401 -5.41 -46.99 -8.04
N HIS A 402 -4.56 -47.04 -9.07
CA HIS A 402 -3.40 -46.17 -9.19
C HIS A 402 -3.80 -44.68 -9.23
N TYR A 403 -4.82 -44.32 -10.04
CA TYR A 403 -5.34 -42.95 -10.08
C TYR A 403 -5.96 -42.52 -8.75
N GLN A 404 -6.75 -43.38 -8.09
CA GLN A 404 -7.30 -43.06 -6.75
C GLN A 404 -6.22 -42.93 -5.68
N SER A 405 -5.18 -43.77 -5.73
CA SER A 405 -4.07 -43.73 -4.76
C SER A 405 -3.20 -42.50 -4.95
N VAL A 406 -2.89 -42.15 -6.20
CA VAL A 406 -2.19 -40.91 -6.57
C VAL A 406 -3.03 -39.69 -6.19
N TYR A 407 -4.35 -39.73 -6.39
CA TYR A 407 -5.28 -38.66 -6.02
C TYR A 407 -5.36 -38.46 -4.50
N LEU A 408 -5.54 -39.54 -3.72
CA LEU A 408 -5.48 -39.52 -2.25
C LEU A 408 -4.12 -39.05 -1.74
N PHE A 409 -3.01 -39.43 -2.42
CA PHE A 409 -1.67 -39.00 -2.06
C PHE A 409 -1.39 -37.53 -2.43
N THR A 410 -2.00 -37.00 -3.50
CA THR A 410 -1.95 -35.56 -3.81
C THR A 410 -2.77 -34.74 -2.82
N GLU A 411 -3.87 -35.28 -2.28
CA GLU A 411 -4.58 -34.65 -1.16
C GLU A 411 -3.79 -34.64 0.15
N CYS A 412 -2.80 -35.54 0.34
CA CYS A 412 -1.92 -35.50 1.51
C CYS A 412 -1.01 -34.27 1.55
N PHE A 413 -0.67 -33.68 0.39
CA PHE A 413 0.17 -32.49 0.31
C PHE A 413 -0.70 -31.25 0.49
N HIS A 414 -0.63 -30.65 1.67
CA HIS A 414 -1.35 -29.40 1.91
C HIS A 414 -0.70 -28.27 1.14
N PHE A 415 -1.55 -27.52 0.44
CA PHE A 415 -1.23 -26.25 -0.21
C PHE A 415 -0.50 -25.27 0.72
N SER A 416 0.64 -24.73 0.27
CA SER A 416 1.29 -23.51 0.79
C SER A 416 1.99 -22.77 -0.36
N PHE A 417 2.33 -21.50 -0.16
CA PHE A 417 3.09 -20.72 -1.15
C PHE A 417 4.59 -21.06 -1.15
N GLY A 418 5.07 -21.76 -0.12
CA GLY A 418 6.47 -22.11 0.10
C GLY A 418 7.21 -21.10 0.98
N LYS A 419 8.33 -21.54 1.60
CA LYS A 419 9.13 -20.74 2.56
C LYS A 419 9.71 -19.45 1.97
N ASP A 420 9.81 -19.39 0.65
CA ASP A 420 10.41 -18.27 -0.07
C ASP A 420 9.39 -17.15 -0.39
N VAL A 421 8.11 -17.34 -0.05
CA VAL A 421 7.10 -16.30 -0.25
C VAL A 421 7.42 -15.09 0.63
N LEU A 422 7.54 -13.93 0.01
CA LEU A 422 7.73 -12.67 0.72
C LEU A 422 6.41 -12.22 1.35
N ILE A 423 6.41 -11.87 2.64
CA ILE A 423 5.26 -11.30 3.34
C ILE A 423 5.65 -9.92 3.87
N GLN A 424 5.13 -8.90 3.21
CA GLN A 424 5.30 -7.50 3.59
C GLN A 424 4.16 -7.07 4.52
N PHE A 425 4.50 -6.60 5.72
CA PHE A 425 3.57 -5.97 6.65
C PHE A 425 3.38 -4.49 6.33
N GLU A 426 2.15 -4.02 6.43
CA GLU A 426 1.76 -2.67 6.06
C GLU A 426 0.68 -2.07 6.97
N ASP A 427 0.82 -0.80 7.37
CA ASP A 427 -0.20 -0.01 8.08
C ASP A 427 -0.77 -0.68 9.36
N PHE A 428 0.07 -1.44 10.07
CA PHE A 428 -0.24 -2.00 11.39
C PHE A 428 -0.13 -0.93 12.48
N GLY A 429 -0.83 -1.10 13.60
CA GLY A 429 -0.67 -0.24 14.77
C GLY A 429 0.75 -0.27 15.33
N ASN A 430 1.22 0.88 15.85
CA ASN A 430 2.63 1.08 16.17
C ASN A 430 3.27 0.07 17.14
N HIS A 431 2.46 -0.53 18.01
CA HIS A 431 2.97 -1.55 18.92
C HIS A 431 3.13 -2.90 18.21
N ASN A 432 2.20 -3.23 17.31
CA ASN A 432 2.17 -4.50 16.59
C ASN A 432 3.20 -4.56 15.47
N ALA A 433 3.41 -3.47 14.72
CA ALA A 433 4.36 -3.47 13.60
C ALA A 433 5.79 -3.81 14.06
N PHE A 434 6.32 -3.16 15.10
CA PHE A 434 7.62 -3.52 15.67
C PHE A 434 7.69 -4.93 16.25
N ARG A 435 6.66 -5.30 17.01
CA ARG A 435 6.61 -6.59 17.68
C ARG A 435 6.61 -7.73 16.68
N PHE A 436 5.82 -7.61 15.61
CA PHE A 436 5.77 -8.58 14.52
C PHE A 436 7.04 -8.58 13.69
N LEU A 437 7.60 -7.43 13.34
CA LEU A 437 8.89 -7.37 12.67
C LEU A 437 9.95 -8.12 13.48
N LYS A 438 10.06 -7.85 14.78
CA LYS A 438 11.01 -8.54 15.68
C LYS A 438 10.72 -10.04 15.79
N LYS A 439 9.45 -10.44 15.89
CA LYS A 439 9.03 -11.85 16.08
C LYS A 439 9.25 -12.71 14.84
N TYR A 440 9.09 -12.15 13.64
CA TYR A 440 8.95 -12.92 12.40
C TYR A 440 10.13 -12.82 11.44
N ARG A 441 10.93 -11.75 11.50
CA ARG A 441 12.03 -11.51 10.55
C ARG A 441 13.11 -12.60 10.47
N GLU A 442 13.27 -13.38 11.54
CA GLU A 442 14.24 -14.50 11.58
C GLU A 442 13.63 -15.82 11.08
N LYS A 443 12.30 -15.92 11.02
CA LYS A 443 11.56 -17.16 10.76
C LYS A 443 10.94 -17.22 9.37
N TYR A 444 10.59 -16.06 8.83
CA TYR A 444 9.86 -15.92 7.59
C TYR A 444 10.54 -14.85 6.71
N CYS A 445 10.34 -14.95 5.38
CA CYS A 445 10.74 -13.89 4.45
C CYS A 445 9.82 -12.68 4.63
N THR A 446 10.19 -11.76 5.52
CA THR A 446 9.31 -10.63 5.87
C THR A 446 10.06 -9.33 6.02
N PHE A 447 9.39 -8.23 5.68
CA PHE A 447 9.78 -6.90 6.13
C PHE A 447 8.54 -6.04 6.37
N ASN A 448 8.72 -4.87 6.98
CA ASN A 448 7.68 -3.86 7.14
C ASN A 448 8.12 -2.59 6.41
N ASP A 449 7.32 -2.09 5.46
CA ASP A 449 7.71 -0.93 4.65
C ASP A 449 7.66 0.39 5.44
N ASP A 450 6.71 0.54 6.35
CA ASP A 450 6.57 1.74 7.21
C ASP A 450 7.80 1.97 8.10
N ILE A 451 8.46 0.87 8.50
CA ILE A 451 9.69 0.86 9.29
C ILE A 451 10.93 0.87 8.39
N GLN A 452 11.10 -0.18 7.57
CA GLN A 452 12.36 -0.46 6.87
C GLN A 452 12.44 0.23 5.51
N GLY A 453 11.31 0.29 4.77
CA GLY A 453 11.23 1.02 3.50
C GLY A 453 11.39 2.53 3.70
N THR A 454 10.68 3.09 4.69
CA THR A 454 10.82 4.50 5.10
C THR A 454 12.25 4.83 5.54
N ALA A 455 12.88 3.95 6.32
CA ALA A 455 14.28 4.10 6.71
C ALA A 455 15.22 4.17 5.49
N SER A 456 15.02 3.27 4.52
CA SER A 456 15.84 3.18 3.32
C SER A 456 15.70 4.41 2.41
N VAL A 457 14.48 4.91 2.19
CA VAL A 457 14.28 6.11 1.35
C VAL A 457 14.85 7.37 2.01
N ILE A 458 14.77 7.50 3.34
CA ILE A 458 15.40 8.61 4.07
C ILE A 458 16.92 8.54 3.94
N LEU A 459 17.50 7.37 4.19
CA LEU A 459 18.95 7.14 4.05
C LEU A 459 19.41 7.48 2.63
N SER A 460 18.66 7.08 1.60
CA SER A 460 18.97 7.42 0.21
C SER A 460 19.01 8.92 -0.05
N GLY A 461 17.99 9.65 0.44
CA GLY A 461 17.96 11.11 0.32
C GLY A 461 19.15 11.79 1.01
N MET A 462 19.59 11.24 2.16
CA MET A 462 20.79 11.71 2.83
C MET A 462 22.06 11.42 2.03
N LEU A 463 22.21 10.23 1.44
CA LEU A 463 23.34 9.88 0.58
C LEU A 463 23.42 10.80 -0.65
N SER A 464 22.28 11.05 -1.30
CA SER A 464 22.17 12.02 -2.40
C SER A 464 22.60 13.43 -1.94
N ALA A 465 22.19 13.84 -0.75
CA ALA A 465 22.55 15.15 -0.20
C ALA A 465 24.03 15.24 0.21
N CYS A 466 24.62 14.14 0.68
CA CYS A 466 26.06 14.02 0.92
C CYS A 466 26.85 14.24 -0.37
N ARG A 467 26.46 13.60 -1.49
CA ARG A 467 27.06 13.85 -2.83
C ARG A 467 27.00 15.34 -3.19
N ALA A 468 25.83 15.94 -2.99
CA ALA A 468 25.59 17.33 -3.38
C ALA A 468 26.24 18.37 -2.44
N THR A 469 26.56 17.97 -1.20
CA THR A 469 27.22 18.84 -0.22
C THR A 469 28.71 18.58 -0.03
N GLY A 470 29.23 17.46 -0.55
CA GLY A 470 30.61 17.01 -0.33
C GLY A 470 30.88 16.48 1.09
N ARG A 471 29.88 16.44 1.97
CA ARG A 471 29.99 15.88 3.33
C ARG A 471 29.85 14.37 3.29
N ARG A 472 30.46 13.69 4.24
CA ARG A 472 30.28 12.25 4.46
C ARG A 472 29.17 12.00 5.48
N LEU A 473 28.48 10.87 5.37
CA LEU A 473 27.40 10.50 6.29
C LEU A 473 27.84 10.50 7.77
N LYS A 474 29.08 10.06 8.05
CA LYS A 474 29.70 10.08 9.39
C LYS A 474 30.03 11.48 9.93
N GLU A 475 29.83 12.53 9.15
CA GLU A 475 30.03 13.93 9.57
C GLU A 475 28.70 14.61 9.94
N GLU A 476 27.57 13.91 9.75
CA GLU A 476 26.25 14.44 10.04
C GLU A 476 25.91 14.30 11.53
N ASN A 477 25.34 15.36 12.11
CA ASN A 477 24.64 15.34 13.40
C ASN A 477 23.14 15.49 13.14
N ILE A 478 22.39 14.46 13.47
CA ILE A 478 21.03 14.26 12.96
C ILE A 478 20.03 14.37 14.10
N VAL A 479 19.15 15.36 14.00
CA VAL A 479 18.02 15.53 14.91
C VAL A 479 16.77 14.95 14.26
N CYS A 480 16.15 13.95 14.90
CA CYS A 480 14.88 13.39 14.49
C CYS A 480 13.77 13.91 15.42
N PHE A 481 12.88 14.74 14.87
CA PHE A 481 11.68 15.23 15.52
C PHE A 481 10.52 14.27 15.27
N GLY A 482 10.20 13.49 16.30
CA GLY A 482 9.42 12.27 16.20
C GLY A 482 10.29 11.07 16.57
N ALA A 483 9.78 10.19 17.42
CA ALA A 483 10.43 8.95 17.83
C ALA A 483 9.45 7.77 17.75
N GLY A 484 8.64 7.77 16.68
CA GLY A 484 7.76 6.66 16.31
C GLY A 484 8.48 5.64 15.44
N GLU A 485 7.71 4.78 14.78
CA GLU A 485 8.26 3.60 14.13
C GLU A 485 9.23 3.89 13.00
N SER A 486 8.85 4.78 12.09
CA SER A 486 9.68 5.17 10.97
C SER A 486 11.02 5.77 11.41
N MET A 487 11.05 6.52 12.52
CA MET A 487 12.28 7.16 13.02
C MET A 487 13.18 6.19 13.77
N ILE A 488 12.61 5.24 14.53
CA ILE A 488 13.41 4.18 15.16
C ILE A 488 13.93 3.19 14.10
N GLY A 489 13.13 2.89 13.08
CA GLY A 489 13.57 2.13 11.91
C GLY A 489 14.75 2.80 11.20
N PHE A 490 14.63 4.11 10.92
CA PHE A 490 15.71 4.92 10.35
C PHE A 490 16.96 4.94 11.23
N ALA A 491 16.80 5.15 12.54
CA ALA A 491 17.92 5.16 13.48
C ALA A 491 18.69 3.83 13.47
N ASN A 492 17.99 2.70 13.48
CA ASN A 492 18.61 1.36 13.38
C ASN A 492 19.35 1.18 12.04
N LEU A 493 18.72 1.55 10.92
CA LEU A 493 19.33 1.40 9.59
C LEU A 493 20.56 2.30 9.42
N LEU A 494 20.50 3.53 9.91
CA LEU A 494 21.62 4.46 9.88
C LEU A 494 22.80 3.94 10.70
N VAL A 495 22.55 3.44 11.92
CA VAL A 495 23.61 2.84 12.74
C VAL A 495 24.24 1.65 12.03
N ALA A 496 23.44 0.77 11.41
CA ALA A 496 23.96 -0.34 10.61
C ALA A 496 24.83 0.14 9.43
N CYS A 497 24.39 1.19 8.72
CA CYS A 497 25.13 1.80 7.61
C CYS A 497 26.44 2.44 8.07
N LEU A 498 26.45 3.21 9.15
CA LEU A 498 27.65 3.85 9.69
C LEU A 498 28.67 2.80 10.17
N LYS A 499 28.22 1.72 10.80
CA LYS A 499 29.09 0.59 11.17
C LYS A 499 29.69 -0.06 9.93
N SER A 500 28.88 -0.43 8.94
CA SER A 500 29.33 -1.23 7.79
C SER A 500 30.11 -0.44 6.75
N ARG A 501 29.79 0.85 6.54
CA ARG A 501 30.41 1.70 5.50
C ARG A 501 31.45 2.69 6.04
N SER A 502 31.34 3.10 7.30
CA SER A 502 32.25 4.08 7.90
C SER A 502 33.18 3.49 8.97
N GLY A 503 32.98 2.23 9.38
CA GLY A 503 33.80 1.56 10.39
C GLY A 503 33.66 2.12 11.81
N LEU A 504 32.57 2.85 12.09
CA LEU A 504 32.30 3.39 13.42
C LEU A 504 31.89 2.27 14.38
N SER A 505 32.19 2.44 15.67
CA SER A 505 31.57 1.63 16.72
C SER A 505 30.07 1.90 16.79
N GLU A 506 29.33 1.04 17.50
CA GLU A 506 27.90 1.23 17.66
C GLU A 506 27.58 2.47 18.49
N GLU A 507 28.38 2.74 19.52
CA GLU A 507 28.30 3.91 20.39
C GLU A 507 28.59 5.20 19.63
N GLU A 508 29.64 5.20 18.79
CA GLU A 508 29.97 6.32 17.92
C GLU A 508 28.83 6.59 16.94
N ALA A 509 28.34 5.56 16.25
CA ALA A 509 27.23 5.68 15.31
C ALA A 509 25.95 6.23 15.98
N LYS A 510 25.60 5.73 17.17
CA LYS A 510 24.47 6.23 17.96
C LYS A 510 24.66 7.68 18.41
N SER A 511 25.91 8.11 18.66
CA SER A 511 26.20 9.48 19.12
C SER A 511 25.84 10.57 18.10
N HIS A 512 25.72 10.21 16.81
CA HIS A 512 25.26 11.09 15.73
C HIS A 512 23.76 11.35 15.76
N LEU A 513 22.97 10.54 16.48
CA LEU A 513 21.51 10.61 16.51
C LEU A 513 20.99 11.33 17.76
N TRP A 514 19.99 12.19 17.55
CA TRP A 514 19.28 12.93 18.58
C TRP A 514 17.78 12.78 18.36
N LEU A 515 17.13 11.90 19.12
CA LEU A 515 15.71 11.63 18.98
C LEU A 515 14.89 12.51 19.94
N VAL A 516 13.86 13.17 19.42
CA VAL A 516 12.95 14.04 20.18
C VAL A 516 11.53 13.48 20.09
N ASP A 517 10.89 13.23 21.23
CA ASP A 517 9.47 12.86 21.29
C ASP A 517 8.61 14.01 21.84
N SER A 518 7.31 13.76 22.04
CA SER A 518 6.35 14.76 22.54
C SER A 518 6.73 15.37 23.90
N ARG A 519 7.74 14.82 24.58
CA ARG A 519 8.17 15.23 25.91
C ARG A 519 9.60 15.79 25.91
N GLY A 520 10.20 15.98 24.73
CA GLY A 520 11.53 16.55 24.54
C GLY A 520 12.56 15.51 24.08
N LEU A 521 13.83 15.89 24.19
CA LEU A 521 14.98 15.06 23.87
C LEU A 521 14.98 13.76 24.70
N ILE A 522 15.25 12.63 24.05
CA ILE A 522 15.38 11.34 24.71
C ILE A 522 16.76 11.26 25.39
N VAL A 523 16.76 11.29 26.72
CA VAL A 523 17.95 11.18 27.58
C VAL A 523 17.72 10.11 28.65
N GLU A 524 18.76 9.39 29.05
CA GLU A 524 18.70 8.39 30.11
C GLU A 524 18.25 9.01 31.44
N GLY A 525 17.38 8.32 32.17
CA GLY A 525 16.91 8.78 33.49
C GLY A 525 15.96 9.98 33.44
N ARG A 526 15.35 10.31 32.28
CA ARG A 526 14.45 11.47 32.14
C ARG A 526 13.37 11.55 33.23
N SER A 527 13.16 12.75 33.73
CA SER A 527 12.32 13.10 34.87
C SER A 527 10.83 12.77 34.71
N SER A 528 10.32 12.78 33.48
CA SER A 528 8.88 12.60 33.20
C SER A 528 8.66 11.75 31.95
N GLY A 529 7.69 10.84 31.95
CA GLY A 529 7.18 10.13 30.76
C GLY A 529 7.95 8.89 30.28
N GLY A 530 9.09 8.55 30.88
CA GLY A 530 9.80 7.30 30.60
C GLY A 530 10.27 7.12 29.14
N ILE A 531 11.02 6.04 28.92
CA ILE A 531 11.59 5.67 27.61
C ILE A 531 11.16 4.23 27.32
N SER A 532 10.62 3.97 26.12
CA SER A 532 10.28 2.60 25.72
C SER A 532 11.54 1.79 25.43
N ALA A 533 11.42 0.46 25.43
CA ALA A 533 12.54 -0.44 25.16
C ALA A 533 13.21 -0.17 23.78
N GLU A 534 12.43 0.28 22.80
CA GLU A 534 12.89 0.58 21.44
C GLU A 534 13.63 1.93 21.36
N LYS A 535 13.27 2.88 22.24
CA LYS A 535 13.88 4.21 22.31
C LYS A 535 15.15 4.24 23.18
N ALA A 536 15.21 3.37 24.19
CA ALA A 536 16.30 3.34 25.16
C ALA A 536 17.70 3.24 24.53
N PRO A 537 17.95 2.43 23.46
CA PRO A 537 19.25 2.35 22.82
C PRO A 537 19.77 3.65 22.19
N PHE A 538 18.89 4.64 22.00
CA PHE A 538 19.21 5.93 21.37
C PHE A 538 19.11 7.10 22.36
N ALA A 539 18.92 6.82 23.65
CA ALA A 539 18.90 7.85 24.67
C ALA A 539 20.30 8.45 24.85
N ARG A 540 20.38 9.78 24.99
CA ARG A 540 21.65 10.42 25.35
C ARG A 540 22.06 9.99 26.77
N PRO A 541 23.36 9.69 27.02
CA PRO A 541 23.81 9.26 28.32
C PRO A 541 23.42 10.22 29.45
N ALA A 542 23.11 9.70 30.63
CA ALA A 542 22.71 10.51 31.78
C ALA A 542 23.78 11.57 32.10
N GLY A 543 23.35 12.83 32.23
CA GLY A 543 24.25 13.96 32.52
C GLY A 543 25.08 14.47 31.33
N SER A 544 25.02 13.84 30.15
CA SER A 544 25.73 14.33 28.95
C SER A 544 25.15 15.63 28.38
N VAL A 545 23.84 15.81 28.52
CA VAL A 545 23.09 17.01 28.15
C VAL A 545 21.92 17.20 29.12
N PRO A 546 21.48 18.44 29.38
CA PRO A 546 20.27 18.67 30.17
C PRO A 546 19.04 18.11 29.44
N GLU A 547 17.94 17.91 30.18
CA GLU A 547 16.63 17.66 29.56
C GLU A 547 16.19 18.91 28.79
N ILE A 548 16.08 18.78 27.47
CA ILE A 548 15.69 19.87 26.58
C ILE A 548 14.32 19.56 25.98
N LYS A 549 13.36 20.46 26.16
CA LYS A 549 12.01 20.35 25.56
C LYS A 549 11.88 21.13 24.26
N ASP A 550 12.59 22.25 24.14
CA ASP A 550 12.52 23.13 22.98
C ASP A 550 13.37 22.58 21.82
N LEU A 551 12.75 22.37 20.66
CA LEU A 551 13.43 21.77 19.50
C LEU A 551 14.62 22.62 19.01
N LYS A 552 14.52 23.96 19.07
CA LYS A 552 15.59 24.87 18.67
C LYS A 552 16.80 24.72 19.60
N GLU A 553 16.59 24.56 20.90
CA GLU A 553 17.66 24.25 21.85
C GLU A 553 18.32 22.89 21.58
N VAL A 554 17.55 21.86 21.19
CA VAL A 554 18.11 20.56 20.79
C VAL A 554 19.01 20.70 19.56
N ILE A 555 18.57 21.45 18.55
CA ILE A 555 19.35 21.73 17.33
C ILE A 555 20.69 22.39 17.67
N VAL A 556 20.70 23.31 18.61
CA VAL A 556 21.91 23.99 19.06
C VAL A 556 22.83 23.05 19.84
N ALA A 557 22.28 22.28 20.79
CA ALA A 557 23.05 21.32 21.58
C ALA A 557 23.68 20.22 20.72
N ALA A 558 22.93 19.73 19.73
CA ALA A 558 23.38 18.70 18.80
C ALA A 558 24.36 19.22 17.74
N LYS A 559 24.50 20.55 17.57
CA LYS A 559 25.16 21.17 16.41
C LYS A 559 24.62 20.55 15.11
N ALA A 560 23.29 20.53 14.99
CA ALA A 560 22.60 19.75 13.99
C ALA A 560 22.96 20.20 12.57
N THR A 561 23.25 19.24 11.72
CA THR A 561 23.48 19.41 10.29
C THR A 561 22.33 18.88 9.46
N THR A 562 21.56 17.95 10.04
CA THR A 562 20.36 17.34 9.46
C THR A 562 19.21 17.38 10.46
N LEU A 563 18.02 17.77 10.00
CA LEU A 563 16.77 17.77 10.76
C LEU A 563 15.72 16.95 10.01
N ILE A 564 15.18 15.92 10.66
CA ILE A 564 14.18 15.00 10.09
C ILE A 564 12.92 15.04 10.94
N GLY A 565 11.78 15.32 10.32
CA GLY A 565 10.47 15.41 10.97
C GLY A 565 9.57 14.29 10.52
N ALA A 566 9.06 13.50 11.46
CA ALA A 566 8.03 12.49 11.24
C ALA A 566 7.11 12.41 12.48
N SER A 567 6.64 13.58 12.91
CA SER A 567 5.91 13.80 14.16
C SER A 567 4.40 13.96 13.99
N ALA A 568 3.95 14.23 12.76
CA ALA A 568 2.60 14.69 12.42
C ALA A 568 2.15 15.94 13.19
N VAL A 569 3.09 16.79 13.61
CA VAL A 569 2.85 18.08 14.27
C VAL A 569 3.04 19.21 13.24
N PRO A 570 1.94 19.80 12.72
CA PRO A 570 2.03 20.86 11.73
C PRO A 570 2.79 22.08 12.26
N GLY A 571 3.69 22.64 11.45
CA GLY A 571 4.41 23.86 11.79
C GLY A 571 5.47 23.71 12.89
N ALA A 572 5.85 22.48 13.26
CA ALA A 572 6.91 22.25 14.23
C ALA A 572 8.27 22.83 13.79
N PHE A 573 8.54 22.86 12.48
CA PHE A 573 9.72 23.51 11.91
C PHE A 573 9.39 24.97 11.59
N ASN A 574 9.13 25.74 12.64
CA ASN A 574 8.85 27.17 12.56
C ASN A 574 10.10 28.00 12.23
N ASP A 575 9.92 29.31 12.01
CA ASP A 575 11.00 30.24 11.64
C ASP A 575 12.19 30.22 12.61
N GLN A 576 11.95 30.06 13.91
CA GLN A 576 13.03 30.01 14.91
C GLN A 576 13.86 28.73 14.79
N VAL A 577 13.20 27.60 14.55
CA VAL A 577 13.84 26.29 14.33
C VAL A 577 14.65 26.29 13.04
N LEU A 578 14.07 26.79 11.94
CA LEU A 578 14.74 26.87 10.64
C LEU A 578 15.93 27.85 10.66
N ALA A 579 15.78 29.00 11.32
CA ALA A 579 16.88 29.96 11.50
C ALA A 579 18.01 29.37 12.35
N ALA A 580 17.69 28.57 13.37
CA ALA A 580 18.70 27.86 14.14
C ALA A 580 19.45 26.83 13.29
N MET A 581 18.77 26.04 12.45
CA MET A 581 19.42 25.13 11.50
C MET A 581 20.37 25.87 10.56
N ALA A 582 19.91 26.97 9.95
CA ALA A 582 20.72 27.78 9.03
C ALA A 582 21.94 28.42 9.72
N LYS A 583 21.87 28.67 11.02
CA LYS A 583 23.01 29.16 11.82
C LYS A 583 24.04 28.07 12.12
N GLN A 584 23.61 26.82 12.30
CA GLN A 584 24.51 25.69 12.62
C GLN A 584 25.23 25.14 11.39
N CYS A 585 24.52 25.05 10.26
CA CYS A 585 25.05 24.46 9.05
C CYS A 585 24.77 25.39 7.86
N PRO A 586 25.78 25.77 7.06
CA PRO A 586 25.57 26.59 5.86
C PRO A 586 24.70 25.92 4.81
N ARG A 587 24.69 24.58 4.78
CA ARG A 587 23.85 23.76 3.89
C ARG A 587 23.10 22.69 4.69
N PRO A 588 22.12 23.04 5.53
CA PRO A 588 21.43 22.08 6.37
C PRO A 588 20.62 21.10 5.50
N LEU A 589 20.42 19.89 5.99
CA LEU A 589 19.48 18.94 5.37
C LEU A 589 18.18 18.96 6.16
N ILE A 590 17.06 19.20 5.49
CA ILE A 590 15.74 19.28 6.15
C ILE A 590 14.80 18.29 5.47
N PHE A 591 14.24 17.38 6.27
CA PHE A 591 13.29 16.37 5.85
C PHE A 591 11.98 16.61 6.60
N ALA A 592 10.93 17.07 5.92
CA ALA A 592 9.58 17.27 6.49
C ALA A 592 8.65 16.17 5.97
N LEU A 593 8.51 15.09 6.74
CA LEU A 593 8.03 13.80 6.22
C LEU A 593 6.61 13.43 6.62
N SER A 594 5.98 14.23 7.47
CA SER A 594 4.63 13.92 7.95
C SER A 594 3.57 14.06 6.87
N ASN A 595 2.73 13.02 6.74
CA ASN A 595 1.63 12.94 5.78
C ASN A 595 0.25 13.04 6.44
N PRO A 596 -0.77 13.52 5.72
CA PRO A 596 -0.71 14.25 4.43
C PRO A 596 -0.13 15.66 4.61
N THR A 597 -0.04 16.46 3.54
CA THR A 597 0.65 17.77 3.51
C THR A 597 0.29 18.73 4.66
N HIS A 598 -0.96 18.75 5.13
CA HIS A 598 -1.36 19.61 6.27
C HIS A 598 -0.80 19.15 7.62
N LYS A 599 -0.19 17.96 7.70
CA LYS A 599 0.53 17.41 8.86
C LYS A 599 2.03 17.64 8.78
N SER A 600 2.55 18.13 7.66
CA SER A 600 3.98 18.39 7.45
C SER A 600 4.53 19.39 8.47
N GLU A 601 5.75 19.16 8.94
CA GLU A 601 6.43 20.00 9.92
C GLU A 601 6.68 21.44 9.41
N CYS A 602 6.90 21.60 8.10
CA CYS A 602 6.94 22.89 7.41
C CYS A 602 6.54 22.75 5.94
N THR A 603 6.29 23.88 5.28
CA THR A 603 6.17 23.94 3.81
C THR A 603 7.55 24.08 3.17
N ALA A 604 7.67 23.69 1.90
CA ALA A 604 8.91 23.92 1.17
C ALA A 604 9.29 25.40 1.09
N LEU A 605 8.32 26.27 0.81
CA LEU A 605 8.55 27.71 0.73
C LEU A 605 9.11 28.28 2.05
N ALA A 606 8.57 27.86 3.20
CA ALA A 606 9.07 28.30 4.50
C ALA A 606 10.54 27.89 4.70
N ALA A 607 10.88 26.63 4.39
CA ALA A 607 12.25 26.16 4.47
C ALA A 607 13.19 26.90 3.48
N TYR A 608 12.73 27.21 2.26
CA TYR A 608 13.52 27.96 1.26
C TYR A 608 13.83 29.38 1.71
N LYS A 609 12.84 30.09 2.25
CA LYS A 609 13.01 31.45 2.74
C LYS A 609 13.94 31.52 3.95
N ALA A 610 13.75 30.64 4.92
CA ALA A 610 14.52 30.68 6.16
C ALA A 610 16.01 30.34 5.98
N THR A 611 16.36 29.58 4.95
CA THR A 611 17.73 29.11 4.67
C THR A 611 18.40 29.83 3.51
N LYS A 612 17.73 30.83 2.90
CA LYS A 612 18.21 31.55 1.70
C LYS A 612 18.58 30.61 0.55
N ALA A 613 17.79 29.56 0.32
CA ALA A 613 18.02 28.54 -0.71
C ALA A 613 19.38 27.79 -0.67
N CYS A 614 20.15 27.91 0.42
CA CYS A 614 21.37 27.15 0.64
C CYS A 614 21.09 25.85 1.39
N PHE A 615 20.22 24.96 0.89
CA PHE A 615 19.86 23.71 1.58
C PHE A 615 19.28 22.70 0.58
N TYR A 616 19.23 21.44 1.01
CA TYR A 616 18.45 20.41 0.32
C TYR A 616 17.22 20.09 1.16
N LEU A 617 16.06 20.20 0.54
CA LEU A 617 14.78 19.89 1.14
C LEU A 617 14.26 18.58 0.57
N VAL A 618 13.90 17.68 1.47
CA VAL A 618 12.94 16.64 1.16
C VAL A 618 11.66 16.96 1.90
N SER A 619 10.56 17.05 1.18
CA SER A 619 9.25 17.07 1.82
C SER A 619 8.42 15.97 1.20
N PHE A 620 7.57 15.31 2.00
CA PHE A 620 6.44 14.58 1.44
C PHE A 620 5.42 15.58 0.88
N LEU A 621 5.80 16.29 -0.20
CA LEU A 621 4.89 17.13 -0.94
C LEU A 621 4.04 16.24 -1.84
N LEU A 622 2.96 15.73 -1.25
CA LEU A 622 1.78 15.42 -2.01
C LEU A 622 1.22 16.77 -2.49
N GLY A 623 1.23 16.97 -3.80
CA GLY A 623 0.69 18.14 -4.44
C GLY A 623 -0.73 18.47 -4.00
N HIS A 624 -1.06 19.77 -4.12
CA HIS A 624 -2.39 20.35 -4.01
C HIS A 624 -3.12 20.12 -2.68
N TYR A 625 -2.98 21.08 -1.76
CA TYR A 625 -4.13 21.45 -0.93
C TYR A 625 -4.94 22.51 -1.68
N GLN A 626 -6.13 22.10 -2.11
CA GLN A 626 -7.08 22.81 -2.95
C GLN A 626 -7.80 23.98 -2.23
N PHE A 627 -7.14 24.68 -1.32
CA PHE A 627 -7.74 25.77 -0.54
C PHE A 627 -7.19 27.18 -0.78
N LEU A 628 -6.18 27.35 -1.64
CA LEU A 628 -5.75 28.67 -2.11
C LEU A 628 -5.45 28.63 -3.63
N GLN A 629 -6.43 29.12 -4.40
CA GLN A 629 -6.41 29.43 -5.84
C GLN A 629 -6.21 28.26 -6.85
N PRO A 630 -7.25 27.86 -7.62
CA PRO A 630 -7.19 26.78 -8.61
C PRO A 630 -6.63 27.18 -10.00
N LEU A 631 -5.99 28.34 -10.18
CA LEU A 631 -5.71 28.88 -11.52
C LEU A 631 -4.24 29.07 -11.90
N LEU A 632 -3.26 28.71 -11.06
CA LEU A 632 -1.86 29.08 -11.31
C LEU A 632 -0.80 27.98 -11.11
N TYR A 633 -1.17 26.75 -10.71
CA TYR A 633 -0.22 25.66 -10.53
C TYR A 633 -0.74 24.37 -11.15
N GLY A 634 0.02 23.82 -12.10
CA GLY A 634 -0.08 22.44 -12.56
C GLY A 634 0.48 21.48 -11.50
N SER A 635 0.53 20.21 -11.87
CA SER A 635 1.06 19.01 -11.19
C SER A 635 1.67 19.15 -9.78
N PRO A 636 1.54 18.13 -8.89
CA PRO A 636 2.28 18.00 -7.63
C PRO A 636 3.80 18.28 -7.67
N PHE A 637 4.38 18.29 -8.86
CA PHE A 637 5.79 18.44 -9.16
C PHE A 637 6.16 19.80 -9.79
N ASP A 638 5.25 20.76 -9.81
CA ASP A 638 5.53 22.08 -10.37
C ASP A 638 6.67 22.77 -9.59
N PRO A 639 7.70 23.29 -10.29
CA PRO A 639 8.82 23.95 -9.64
C PRO A 639 8.35 25.15 -8.81
N LEU A 640 8.86 25.23 -7.57
CA LEU A 640 8.73 26.43 -6.77
C LEU A 640 9.63 27.51 -7.37
N THR A 641 9.05 28.64 -7.78
CA THR A 641 9.82 29.81 -8.19
C THR A 641 10.09 30.69 -6.98
N LEU A 642 11.35 30.90 -6.67
CA LEU A 642 11.82 31.77 -5.58
C LEU A 642 12.06 33.20 -6.09
N ASP A 643 11.88 34.18 -5.19
CA ASP A 643 12.24 35.56 -5.47
C ASP A 643 13.77 35.71 -5.53
N ALA A 644 14.28 36.52 -6.47
CA ALA A 644 15.73 36.72 -6.64
C ALA A 644 16.40 37.34 -5.40
N SER A 645 15.64 38.05 -4.55
CA SER A 645 16.13 38.57 -3.27
C SER A 645 16.33 37.49 -2.20
N ASP A 646 15.71 36.33 -2.36
CA ASP A 646 15.69 35.24 -1.37
C ASP A 646 16.79 34.19 -1.63
N VAL A 647 17.54 34.30 -2.74
CA VAL A 647 18.56 33.33 -3.13
C VAL A 647 19.91 33.99 -3.46
N PRO A 648 21.05 33.32 -3.22
CA PRO A 648 22.36 33.80 -3.64
C PRO A 648 22.45 33.97 -5.16
N PRO A 649 23.28 34.92 -5.65
CA PRO A 649 23.57 35.05 -7.08
C PRO A 649 24.01 33.70 -7.69
N ASN A 650 23.56 33.41 -8.91
CA ASN A 650 23.81 32.15 -9.64
C ASN A 650 23.11 30.90 -9.07
N THR A 651 22.13 31.07 -8.17
CA THR A 651 21.26 29.97 -7.73
C THR A 651 20.04 29.87 -8.63
N SER A 652 19.65 28.65 -9.04
CA SER A 652 18.39 28.46 -9.77
C SER A 652 17.21 28.97 -8.95
N LEU A 653 16.42 29.87 -9.56
CA LEU A 653 15.18 30.38 -8.98
C LEU A 653 14.07 29.32 -9.01
N ALA A 654 14.12 28.40 -9.97
CA ALA A 654 13.23 27.25 -10.02
C ALA A 654 13.83 26.13 -9.16
N ARG A 655 13.08 25.68 -8.16
CA ARG A 655 13.44 24.59 -7.26
C ARG A 655 12.39 23.48 -7.33
N LYS A 656 12.86 22.23 -7.37
CA LYS A 656 11.99 21.05 -7.41
C LYS A 656 12.30 20.17 -6.20
N PRO A 657 11.64 20.38 -5.05
CA PRO A 657 11.89 19.56 -3.87
C PRO A 657 11.50 18.11 -4.16
N GLY A 658 12.39 17.17 -3.81
CA GLY A 658 12.12 15.75 -3.96
C GLY A 658 11.14 15.21 -2.91
N GLN A 659 10.49 14.10 -3.22
CA GLN A 659 9.58 13.39 -2.31
C GLN A 659 10.24 12.09 -1.83
N ALA A 660 10.40 11.92 -0.52
CA ALA A 660 10.85 10.65 0.08
C ALA A 660 9.74 9.58 0.01
N ASN A 661 9.35 9.18 -1.20
CA ASN A 661 8.28 8.21 -1.37
C ASN A 661 8.83 6.78 -1.30
N ASN A 662 8.29 5.94 -0.42
CA ASN A 662 8.71 4.54 -0.31
C ASN A 662 8.57 3.76 -1.63
N ALA A 663 7.75 4.23 -2.56
CA ALA A 663 7.64 3.69 -3.92
C ALA A 663 8.95 3.71 -4.73
N TYR A 664 9.98 4.43 -4.29
CA TYR A 664 11.34 4.30 -4.84
C TYR A 664 12.06 3.03 -4.39
N ILE A 665 11.71 2.45 -3.24
CA ILE A 665 12.43 1.33 -2.62
C ILE A 665 11.68 0.01 -2.81
N PHE A 666 10.46 -0.10 -2.29
CA PHE A 666 9.81 -1.40 -2.14
C PHE A 666 9.57 -2.13 -3.47
N PRO A 667 9.23 -1.49 -4.61
CA PRO A 667 9.01 -2.24 -5.85
C PRO A 667 10.27 -3.00 -6.31
N GLY A 668 11.42 -2.32 -6.32
CA GLY A 668 12.71 -2.92 -6.66
C GLY A 668 13.15 -3.97 -5.64
N LEU A 669 12.93 -3.70 -4.36
CA LEU A 669 13.24 -4.64 -3.29
C LEU A 669 12.41 -5.93 -3.39
N VAL A 670 11.08 -5.81 -3.55
CA VAL A 670 10.15 -6.93 -3.75
C VAL A 670 10.54 -7.71 -4.99
N LEU A 671 10.89 -7.04 -6.10
CA LEU A 671 11.36 -7.69 -7.32
C LEU A 671 12.64 -8.51 -7.07
N GLY A 672 13.65 -7.93 -6.43
CA GLY A 672 14.92 -8.62 -6.13
C GLY A 672 14.70 -9.85 -5.23
N ILE A 673 13.97 -9.68 -4.13
CA ILE A 673 13.68 -10.75 -3.17
C ILE A 673 12.86 -11.87 -3.82
N SER A 674 11.76 -11.52 -4.49
CA SER A 674 10.77 -12.49 -4.98
C SER A 674 11.24 -13.24 -6.24
N SER A 675 12.11 -12.62 -7.04
CA SER A 675 12.65 -13.26 -8.25
C SER A 675 13.83 -14.18 -7.96
N THR A 676 14.55 -13.95 -6.85
CA THR A 676 15.77 -14.69 -6.51
C THR A 676 15.68 -15.46 -5.19
N ASN A 677 14.50 -15.45 -4.54
CA ASN A 677 14.23 -16.09 -3.26
C ASN A 677 15.24 -15.66 -2.18
N ILE A 678 15.42 -14.35 -1.94
CA ILE A 678 16.34 -13.87 -0.90
C ILE A 678 15.80 -14.23 0.48
N HIS A 679 16.58 -14.93 1.30
CA HIS A 679 16.22 -15.22 2.69
C HIS A 679 17.46 -15.46 3.59
N PRO A 680 17.52 -14.87 4.80
CA PRO A 680 16.58 -13.88 5.36
C PRO A 680 16.75 -12.49 4.72
N VAL A 681 15.73 -11.63 4.89
CA VAL A 681 15.80 -10.20 4.54
C VAL A 681 16.47 -9.43 5.70
N THR A 682 17.44 -8.59 5.39
CA THR A 682 18.36 -7.95 6.35
C THR A 682 18.48 -6.46 6.14
N GLU A 683 19.04 -5.73 7.12
CA GLU A 683 19.35 -4.30 7.01
C GLU A 683 20.25 -3.99 5.80
N GLU A 684 21.16 -4.90 5.44
CA GLU A 684 22.04 -4.71 4.28
C GLU A 684 21.25 -4.57 2.97
N ASP A 685 20.12 -5.28 2.83
CA ASP A 685 19.27 -5.18 1.63
C ASP A 685 18.68 -3.77 1.49
N PHE A 686 18.31 -3.14 2.60
CA PHE A 686 17.78 -1.77 2.64
C PHE A 686 18.87 -0.71 2.50
N ILE A 687 20.09 -0.97 2.99
CA ILE A 687 21.26 -0.10 2.78
C ILE A 687 21.62 -0.09 1.29
N VAL A 688 21.73 -1.27 0.66
CA VAL A 688 22.05 -1.37 -0.78
C VAL A 688 20.96 -0.76 -1.64
N ALA A 689 19.68 -0.94 -1.29
CA ALA A 689 18.58 -0.25 -1.98
C ALA A 689 18.70 1.28 -1.87
N ALA A 690 19.07 1.80 -0.69
CA ALA A 690 19.26 3.23 -0.47
C ALA A 690 20.45 3.81 -1.26
N GLU A 691 21.58 3.09 -1.24
CA GLU A 691 22.80 3.42 -2.00
C GLU A 691 22.47 3.47 -3.50
N THR A 692 21.85 2.41 -4.03
CA THR A 692 21.48 2.29 -5.44
C THR A 692 20.51 3.39 -5.87
N LEU A 693 19.49 3.70 -5.06
CA LEU A 693 18.58 4.82 -5.34
C LEU A 693 19.34 6.15 -5.39
N SER A 694 20.29 6.37 -4.48
CA SER A 694 21.07 7.61 -4.44
C SER A 694 21.99 7.74 -5.66
N GLU A 695 22.54 6.64 -6.17
CA GLU A 695 23.40 6.59 -7.35
C GLU A 695 22.64 6.91 -8.64
N ASN A 696 21.33 6.65 -8.67
CA ASN A 696 20.46 6.93 -9.83
C ASN A 696 19.93 8.38 -9.86
N VAL A 697 20.40 9.24 -8.95
CA VAL A 697 20.11 10.69 -8.99
C VAL A 697 21.17 11.41 -9.82
N ASP A 698 20.74 12.04 -10.91
CA ASP A 698 21.63 12.80 -11.79
C ASP A 698 22.10 14.09 -11.11
N ASP A 699 23.31 14.56 -11.44
CA ASP A 699 23.82 15.83 -10.92
C ASP A 699 22.96 17.04 -11.35
N ALA A 700 22.27 16.95 -12.48
CA ALA A 700 21.30 17.96 -12.93
C ALA A 700 20.08 18.06 -11.98
N ASP A 701 19.59 16.92 -11.49
CA ASP A 701 18.48 16.86 -10.52
C ASP A 701 18.93 17.42 -9.16
N LEU A 702 20.15 17.05 -8.71
CA LEU A 702 20.77 17.59 -7.50
C LEU A 702 20.93 19.12 -7.59
N CYS A 703 21.38 19.65 -8.73
CA CYS A 703 21.51 21.10 -8.95
C CYS A 703 20.17 21.85 -8.77
N GLN A 704 19.05 21.22 -9.12
CA GLN A 704 17.70 21.78 -8.93
C GLN A 704 17.14 21.59 -7.52
N GLY A 705 17.85 20.86 -6.65
CA GLY A 705 17.48 20.57 -5.28
C GLY A 705 16.69 19.27 -5.10
N SER A 706 16.53 18.45 -6.14
CA SER A 706 15.89 17.14 -6.01
C SER A 706 16.89 16.11 -5.49
N LEU A 707 16.51 15.38 -4.44
CA LEU A 707 17.34 14.32 -3.86
C LEU A 707 16.95 12.92 -4.33
N TYR A 708 15.97 12.83 -5.24
CA TYR A 708 15.47 11.58 -5.81
C TYR A 708 15.35 11.70 -7.33
N PRO A 709 15.43 10.56 -8.06
CA PRO A 709 15.30 10.54 -9.50
C PRO A 709 13.87 10.91 -9.93
N PRO A 710 13.66 11.45 -11.14
CA PRO A 710 12.33 11.69 -11.67
C PRO A 710 11.53 10.38 -11.87
N TRP A 711 10.19 10.48 -11.82
CA TRP A 711 9.27 9.34 -11.87
C TRP A 711 9.30 8.56 -13.19
N ASP A 712 9.75 9.16 -14.28
CA ASP A 712 9.95 8.49 -15.58
C ASP A 712 11.09 7.45 -15.54
N LYS A 713 12.07 7.62 -14.64
CA LYS A 713 13.18 6.68 -14.44
C LYS A 713 12.87 5.55 -13.45
N ILE A 714 11.72 5.59 -12.75
CA ILE A 714 11.42 4.71 -11.61
C ILE A 714 11.54 3.22 -11.92
N ARG A 715 11.25 2.81 -13.16
CA ARG A 715 11.33 1.41 -13.57
C ARG A 715 12.76 0.94 -13.77
N CYS A 716 13.62 1.80 -14.30
CA CYS A 716 15.06 1.57 -14.36
C CYS A 716 15.66 1.54 -12.96
N VAL A 717 15.24 2.46 -12.08
CA VAL A 717 15.65 2.49 -10.67
C VAL A 717 15.25 1.21 -9.94
N SER A 718 14.00 0.75 -10.09
CA SER A 718 13.51 -0.49 -9.47
C SER A 718 14.29 -1.71 -9.96
N LEU A 719 14.60 -1.77 -11.25
CA LEU A 719 15.45 -2.83 -11.81
C LEU A 719 16.88 -2.77 -11.26
N ALA A 720 17.48 -1.59 -11.15
CA ALA A 720 18.81 -1.42 -10.57
C ALA A 720 18.85 -1.86 -9.11
N ILE A 721 17.87 -1.44 -8.29
CA ILE A 721 17.74 -1.87 -6.89
C ILE A 721 17.62 -3.40 -6.82
N ALA A 722 16.73 -4.00 -7.61
CA ALA A 722 16.54 -5.45 -7.61
C ALA A 722 17.84 -6.21 -7.89
N ARG A 723 18.61 -5.76 -8.89
CA ARG A 723 19.90 -6.36 -9.25
C ARG A 723 20.92 -6.20 -8.14
N GLN A 724 21.14 -4.99 -7.65
CA GLN A 724 22.17 -4.75 -6.63
C GLN A 724 21.87 -5.46 -5.32
N VAL A 725 20.61 -5.45 -4.88
CA VAL A 725 20.20 -6.20 -3.68
C VAL A 725 20.42 -7.69 -3.87
N ALA A 726 20.03 -8.27 -5.01
CA ALA A 726 20.21 -9.69 -5.27
C ALA A 726 21.68 -10.11 -5.39
N HIS A 727 22.51 -9.32 -6.07
CA HIS A 727 23.96 -9.56 -6.15
C HIS A 727 24.61 -9.48 -4.76
N ARG A 728 24.23 -8.51 -3.94
CA ARG A 728 24.72 -8.43 -2.56
C ARG A 728 24.28 -9.63 -1.73
N ALA A 729 23.01 -10.03 -1.84
CA ALA A 729 22.49 -11.20 -1.14
C ALA A 729 23.19 -12.50 -1.61
N PHE A 730 23.52 -12.60 -2.90
CA PHE A 730 24.25 -13.73 -3.45
C PHE A 730 25.67 -13.84 -2.88
N GLN A 731 26.39 -12.73 -2.80
CA GLN A 731 27.72 -12.67 -2.14
C GLN A 731 27.66 -13.10 -0.67
N GLN A 732 26.49 -12.95 -0.03
CA GLN A 732 26.24 -13.35 1.35
C GLN A 732 25.61 -14.74 1.48
N ASN A 733 25.50 -15.51 0.39
CA ASN A 733 24.88 -16.83 0.35
C ASN A 733 23.40 -16.85 0.80
N ARG A 734 22.65 -15.78 0.51
CA ARG A 734 21.22 -15.63 0.87
C ARG A 734 20.25 -15.82 -0.29
N VAL A 735 20.73 -16.16 -1.48
CA VAL A 735 19.91 -16.37 -2.71
C VAL A 735 19.61 -17.86 -2.90
N TRP A 736 18.34 -18.21 -3.11
CA TRP A 736 17.85 -19.60 -3.17
C TRP A 736 17.15 -19.92 -4.49
N LEU A 737 17.87 -19.80 -5.62
CA LEU A 737 17.36 -20.13 -6.95
C LEU A 737 17.52 -21.61 -7.30
N ASN A 738 16.39 -22.33 -7.47
CA ASN A 738 16.36 -23.77 -7.77
C ASN A 738 16.83 -24.19 -9.18
N ARG A 739 17.41 -23.28 -9.98
CA ARG A 739 17.75 -23.57 -11.40
C ARG A 739 19.08 -24.28 -11.62
N CYS A 740 19.85 -24.58 -10.57
CA CYS A 740 21.18 -25.18 -10.71
C CYS A 740 21.27 -26.67 -10.35
N GLN A 741 20.17 -27.42 -10.37
CA GLN A 741 20.26 -28.89 -10.39
C GLN A 741 20.63 -29.35 -11.81
N GLY A 742 21.92 -29.28 -12.16
CA GLY A 742 22.45 -29.88 -13.40
C GLY A 742 23.47 -29.05 -14.19
N LYS A 743 23.76 -27.80 -13.80
CA LYS A 743 24.92 -27.05 -14.35
C LYS A 743 26.16 -27.40 -13.54
N GLU A 744 27.19 -27.95 -14.18
CA GLU A 744 28.55 -27.98 -13.63
C GLU A 744 29.00 -26.53 -13.41
N GLY A 745 29.07 -26.06 -12.16
CA GLY A 745 29.51 -24.69 -11.82
C GLY A 745 28.65 -23.91 -10.82
N GLY A 746 27.48 -24.41 -10.38
CA GLY A 746 26.65 -23.72 -9.38
C GLY A 746 25.86 -22.52 -9.94
N LEU A 747 25.29 -21.69 -9.05
CA LEU A 747 24.56 -20.47 -9.41
C LEU A 747 25.55 -19.36 -9.78
N GLN A 748 25.31 -18.65 -10.89
CA GLN A 748 26.15 -17.55 -11.36
C GLN A 748 25.39 -16.22 -11.37
N GLU A 749 26.11 -15.08 -11.44
CA GLU A 749 25.53 -13.74 -11.47
C GLU A 749 24.57 -13.53 -12.66
N GLU A 750 24.83 -14.15 -13.81
CA GLU A 750 23.96 -14.06 -14.98
C GLU A 750 22.62 -14.78 -14.78
N ASP A 751 22.60 -15.84 -13.95
CA ASP A 751 21.35 -16.54 -13.61
C ASP A 751 20.45 -15.65 -12.73
N ILE A 752 21.05 -14.82 -11.86
CA ILE A 752 20.37 -13.84 -11.01
C ILE A 752 19.73 -12.76 -11.87
N ASP A 753 20.54 -12.12 -12.74
CA ASP A 753 20.06 -11.09 -13.65
C ASP A 753 18.96 -11.62 -14.59
N GLY A 754 19.12 -12.85 -15.09
CA GLY A 754 18.13 -13.52 -15.91
C GLY A 754 16.79 -13.76 -15.19
N ALA A 755 16.83 -14.13 -13.90
CA ALA A 755 15.63 -14.31 -13.09
C ALA A 755 14.90 -12.98 -12.85
N ILE A 756 15.65 -11.93 -12.51
CA ILE A 756 15.11 -10.57 -12.29
C ILE A 756 14.48 -10.04 -13.59
N LEU A 757 15.22 -10.06 -14.70
CA LEU A 757 14.75 -9.53 -15.98
C LEU A 757 13.51 -10.26 -16.49
N LYS A 758 13.44 -11.58 -16.29
CA LYS A 758 12.26 -12.37 -16.64
C LYS A 758 11.03 -11.89 -15.88
N MET A 759 11.16 -11.67 -14.56
CA MET A 759 10.05 -11.19 -13.75
C MET A 759 9.69 -9.76 -14.13
N ALA A 760 10.68 -8.85 -14.21
CA ALA A 760 10.52 -7.42 -14.47
C ALA A 760 9.94 -7.07 -15.85
N SER A 761 9.78 -8.05 -16.75
CA SER A 761 9.31 -7.83 -18.11
C SER A 761 7.79 -7.69 -18.26
N TYR A 762 7.04 -7.66 -17.15
CA TYR A 762 5.58 -7.47 -17.18
C TYR A 762 5.18 -5.98 -17.10
N PRO A 763 4.08 -5.56 -17.75
CA PRO A 763 3.41 -6.26 -18.85
C PRO A 763 4.22 -6.21 -20.15
N ASP A 764 5.13 -5.25 -20.26
CA ASP A 764 6.07 -5.05 -21.37
C ASP A 764 7.48 -4.94 -20.78
N PRO A 765 8.57 -5.31 -21.46
CA PRO A 765 9.93 -5.20 -20.92
C PRO A 765 10.28 -3.78 -20.47
N PRO A 766 11.18 -3.59 -19.48
CA PRO A 766 11.71 -2.27 -19.16
C PRO A 766 12.30 -1.65 -20.42
N LEU A 767 11.96 -0.39 -20.70
CA LEU A 767 12.52 0.33 -21.84
C LEU A 767 14.04 0.30 -21.70
N ALA A 768 14.75 -0.11 -22.76
CA ALA A 768 16.20 -0.03 -22.78
C ALA A 768 16.57 1.41 -22.42
N ALA A 769 17.43 1.59 -21.40
CA ALA A 769 17.97 2.90 -21.10
C ALA A 769 18.51 3.46 -22.42
N LYS A 770 17.92 4.55 -22.91
CA LYS A 770 18.55 5.29 -24.00
C LYS A 770 19.97 5.55 -23.51
N PRO A 771 21.02 5.15 -24.25
CA PRO A 771 22.38 5.47 -23.85
C PRO A 771 22.39 6.97 -23.58
N ALA A 772 22.81 7.36 -22.38
CA ALA A 772 22.91 8.75 -22.00
C ALA A 772 23.73 9.45 -23.09
N SER A 773 23.09 10.26 -23.91
CA SER A 773 23.78 11.13 -24.84
C SER A 773 24.45 12.21 -23.98
N CYS A 774 25.75 12.05 -23.74
CA CYS A 774 26.61 13.12 -23.22
C CYS A 774 26.50 14.38 -24.09
#